data_AF-A0A812J4J4-F1
#
_entry.id   AF-A0A812J4J4-F1
#
_cell.length_a   1.000
_cell.length_b   1.000
_cell.length_c   1.000
_cell.angle_alpha   90.00
_cell.angle_beta   90.00
_cell.angle_gamma   90.00
#
_symmetry.space_group_name_H-M   'P 1'
#
loop_
_entity.id
_entity.type
_entity.pdbx_description
1 polymer ?
#
loop_
_entity_poly.entity_id
_entity_poly.type
_entity_poly.pdbx_seq_one_letter_code
_entity_poly.pdbx_strand_id
1 'polypeptide(L)'
;MVRADCVADPKQHVSVNTTNPASGPVVLVIDDDPLIPIVVRRAMEGAVFRMHVAADGAAGVDEVSRCKPDVVILDNVLPDCLGLNALTTIHELAPSVPILFVTARGSGGSAIEAMKLCAFDYLPKPLDPPKLRSQIDRALALRRLLSTKQVAEEDTLWPPRESLSLPPDPTNLVGDCPAMQSVFKAIGKVAMQDIAVLIRGEHGTGKESVAREIHAHSHRSSGPLVKLHCRGLDERRAEEVLFGRSVEEGSTSGRIAEAAGGTLLLEEVGDLPLAIQARVLRAIRDGVYEIAGSAIEHRVECRLLAITTVDLESRSREGKFRSDLYYALSSFAIELPPVRARHGDLRLLVEHSLRKLSPIAAAFGVKEPRISEEAFLAMSAHHWPGNIDELESVLKRALIEQKGNVLLPAEITRAVSGASVVPAADPSASALCTTDWTTFTDMRIEAGSDSLHAEAIAETERKLFTRVLHHTRGNQAHAARLLGITRVSLRKKLRMYGMAPRSIDECAQLLVQWQLENSQSDSHVINLAGRQRMLSQRLAKSSLQLQASSGNDIQDIKDEVATALSEWQTNHIGLQRGDTEIGLKGQLSPQLTKLFDEVRPHYDAIRIAAHEIQVATPESNASASIRRIQEHEAAFLSGMDAIVSRFVFEAERRVSRLRNSEVALLALTLLVLTAEGLFIFKPAVRQIKHVVGRLEGIGARLAVAKEQAESANEAKTRFLANVSHELRTPMTAVLGMTELARETEDPEKRNKYLGIVEEAGQSLLRLLSDLIDTAKIEAAELEIREIPFRPSEVLRQVIDLMRPLALEKGQGTTARVAIDLPIVLKSNTAPTSEFKEVESFAAPLDVLVIEDSSFNQLLLTEWLERAGHRVSIASSGADAIAEFESNGADVVVTDYRLGPLNGAETAQRIRAIALARACPSPPVICVTGDIDATAMLPGQDAFDAVAMKPIRCEELYRLIEQAMPGGRVSTLGRDADSMSDFHRELAAELSRLVPVQLAELCEALVRRDFKSISLLAHRLRGQVTYFEQPDAERTLRQLEQAARVEDSHRCHPLVDELKAQLEELLGLLTPAAIGEKIDNATSC
;
A
#
# COMPACT_ATOMS: atom_id res chain seq x y z
N MET A 1 78.90 25.71 -43.30
CA MET A 1 79.47 26.54 -42.22
C MET A 1 78.54 26.42 -41.02
N VAL A 2 79.01 25.77 -39.93
CA VAL A 2 78.83 26.08 -38.47
C VAL A 2 77.37 26.31 -37.98
N ARG A 3 76.77 25.72 -36.93
CA ARG A 3 77.06 24.79 -35.79
C ARG A 3 75.68 24.38 -35.21
N ALA A 4 75.44 23.12 -34.83
CA ALA A 4 75.43 22.55 -33.45
C ALA A 4 74.13 22.74 -32.60
N ASP A 5 73.51 21.60 -32.29
CA ASP A 5 73.09 21.07 -30.97
C ASP A 5 71.88 21.59 -30.12
N CYS A 6 71.07 20.59 -29.75
CA CYS A 6 70.44 20.29 -28.44
C CYS A 6 69.14 20.97 -27.93
N VAL A 7 68.05 20.18 -27.98
CA VAL A 7 67.11 19.74 -26.89
C VAL A 7 66.87 20.64 -25.66
N ALA A 8 65.61 21.08 -25.44
CA ALA A 8 64.73 20.78 -24.29
C ALA A 8 63.50 21.73 -24.19
N ASP A 9 62.31 21.15 -24.03
CA ASP A 9 60.96 21.72 -23.72
C ASP A 9 60.93 22.47 -22.35
N PRO A 10 59.90 23.25 -21.89
CA PRO A 10 58.47 23.14 -22.20
C PRO A 10 57.60 24.43 -22.25
N LYS A 11 56.33 24.24 -22.64
CA LYS A 11 55.13 25.10 -22.54
C LYS A 11 54.78 25.95 -23.77
N GLN A 12 54.14 25.31 -24.75
CA GLN A 12 53.31 26.01 -25.72
C GLN A 12 51.86 26.08 -25.25
N HIS A 13 51.39 27.31 -25.11
CA HIS A 13 49.99 27.70 -25.17
C HIS A 13 49.33 27.07 -26.41
N VAL A 14 48.32 26.23 -26.21
CA VAL A 14 47.41 25.84 -27.28
C VAL A 14 46.46 27.02 -27.51
N SER A 15 46.69 27.71 -28.62
CA SER A 15 45.78 28.68 -29.21
C SER A 15 44.42 28.03 -29.48
N VAL A 16 43.37 28.60 -28.89
CA VAL A 16 41.98 28.24 -29.19
C VAL A 16 41.69 28.70 -30.63
N ASN A 17 41.67 27.74 -31.56
CA ASN A 17 41.12 27.95 -32.89
C ASN A 17 39.59 28.04 -32.78
N THR A 18 39.05 29.21 -33.08
CA THR A 18 37.64 29.42 -33.41
C THR A 18 37.26 28.58 -34.64
N THR A 19 36.50 27.51 -34.45
CA THR A 19 36.07 26.60 -35.53
C THR A 19 34.72 27.00 -36.13
N ASN A 20 34.70 26.99 -37.46
CA ASN A 20 33.57 27.02 -38.37
C ASN A 20 32.37 26.13 -37.90
N PRO A 21 31.11 26.62 -37.89
CA PRO A 21 29.93 25.86 -37.44
C PRO A 21 29.54 24.63 -38.31
N ALA A 22 30.29 24.32 -39.37
CA ALA A 22 30.02 23.21 -40.29
C ALA A 22 30.57 21.83 -39.85
N SER A 23 31.31 21.71 -38.75
CA SER A 23 32.09 20.49 -38.40
C SER A 23 31.65 19.75 -37.13
N GLY A 24 30.45 20.00 -36.59
CA GLY A 24 29.92 19.27 -35.43
C GLY A 24 29.35 17.89 -35.78
N PRO A 25 29.39 16.90 -34.85
CA PRO A 25 28.76 15.60 -35.02
C PRO A 25 27.26 15.71 -35.25
N VAL A 26 26.70 14.82 -36.05
CA VAL A 26 25.27 14.80 -36.43
C VAL A 26 24.52 13.82 -35.52
N VAL A 27 23.54 14.33 -34.77
CA VAL A 27 22.62 13.54 -33.95
C VAL A 27 21.26 13.54 -34.64
N LEU A 28 20.76 12.36 -35.00
CA LEU A 28 19.41 12.19 -35.53
C LEU A 28 18.48 11.71 -34.41
N VAL A 29 17.37 12.41 -34.20
CA VAL A 29 16.31 12.05 -33.25
C VAL A 29 15.08 11.61 -34.03
N ILE A 30 14.60 10.40 -33.78
CA ILE A 30 13.41 9.82 -34.39
C ILE A 30 12.41 9.58 -33.26
N ASP A 31 11.49 10.53 -33.05
CA ASP A 31 10.54 10.54 -31.95
C ASP A 31 9.35 11.44 -32.33
N ASP A 32 8.12 11.01 -32.04
CA ASP A 32 6.90 11.78 -32.31
C ASP A 32 6.59 12.80 -31.22
N ASP A 33 7.19 12.66 -30.03
CA ASP A 33 7.07 13.63 -28.94
C ASP A 33 7.98 14.85 -29.21
N PRO A 34 7.41 16.06 -29.43
CA PRO A 34 8.19 17.25 -29.73
C PRO A 34 9.11 17.69 -28.57
N LEU A 35 8.92 17.16 -27.34
CA LEU A 35 9.84 17.40 -26.23
C LEU A 35 11.20 16.71 -26.38
N ILE A 36 11.24 15.53 -26.97
CA ILE A 36 12.45 14.70 -26.94
C ILE A 36 13.61 15.43 -27.64
N PRO A 37 13.42 16.07 -28.81
CA PRO A 37 14.41 16.97 -29.39
C PRO A 37 14.87 18.11 -28.46
N ILE A 38 13.98 18.67 -27.63
CA ILE A 38 14.31 19.73 -26.66
C ILE A 38 15.19 19.17 -25.54
N VAL A 39 14.85 18.00 -25.00
CA VAL A 39 15.62 17.33 -23.95
C VAL A 39 17.00 16.92 -24.45
N VAL A 40 17.11 16.41 -25.68
CA VAL A 40 18.39 16.10 -26.34
C VAL A 40 19.22 17.37 -26.50
N ARG A 41 18.61 18.48 -26.94
CA ARG A 41 19.30 19.78 -27.07
C ARG A 41 19.83 20.27 -25.72
N ARG A 42 19.04 20.16 -24.66
CA ARG A 42 19.43 20.52 -23.29
C ARG A 42 20.56 19.63 -22.76
N ALA A 43 20.51 18.32 -23.00
CA ALA A 43 21.59 17.40 -22.64
C ALA A 43 22.91 17.76 -23.36
N MET A 44 22.81 18.26 -24.59
CA MET A 44 23.94 18.68 -25.42
C MET A 44 24.32 20.16 -25.25
N GLU A 45 23.77 20.87 -24.26
CA GLU A 45 24.10 22.27 -23.99
C GLU A 45 25.62 22.45 -23.78
N GLY A 46 26.18 23.52 -24.36
CA GLY A 46 27.61 23.79 -24.38
C GLY A 46 28.46 22.91 -25.33
N ALA A 47 27.89 21.93 -26.04
CA ALA A 47 28.56 21.17 -27.10
C ALA A 47 28.23 21.72 -28.50
N VAL A 48 29.19 21.63 -29.42
CA VAL A 48 28.97 21.91 -30.85
C VAL A 48 28.48 20.63 -31.52
N PHE A 49 27.23 20.59 -31.96
CA PHE A 49 26.62 19.44 -32.67
C PHE A 49 25.55 19.93 -33.67
N ARG A 50 25.19 19.06 -34.62
CA ARG A 50 24.08 19.26 -35.55
C ARG A 50 22.97 18.27 -35.21
N MET A 51 21.72 18.73 -35.20
CA MET A 51 20.57 17.89 -34.84
C MET A 51 19.59 17.82 -35.99
N HIS A 52 19.21 16.60 -36.38
CA HIS A 52 18.11 16.32 -37.29
C HIS A 52 16.98 15.64 -36.51
N VAL A 53 15.74 15.90 -36.89
CA VAL A 53 14.55 15.34 -36.22
C VAL A 53 13.62 14.74 -37.27
N ALA A 54 13.14 13.53 -37.01
CA ALA A 54 12.08 12.87 -37.74
C ALA A 54 10.95 12.49 -36.77
N ALA A 55 9.69 12.71 -37.17
CA ALA A 55 8.52 12.47 -36.33
C ALA A 55 7.96 11.04 -36.47
N ASP A 56 8.44 10.28 -37.45
CA ASP A 56 8.00 8.92 -37.76
C ASP A 56 9.16 8.05 -38.26
N GLY A 57 8.96 6.74 -38.28
CA GLY A 57 10.01 5.76 -38.58
C GLY A 57 10.45 5.81 -40.04
N ALA A 58 9.51 5.92 -40.98
CA ALA A 58 9.79 6.02 -42.40
C ALA A 58 10.67 7.25 -42.73
N ALA A 59 10.32 8.43 -42.23
CA ALA A 59 11.11 9.64 -42.39
C ALA A 59 12.47 9.52 -41.70
N GLY A 60 12.53 8.87 -40.53
CA GLY A 60 13.77 8.61 -39.81
C GLY A 60 14.75 7.73 -40.60
N VAL A 61 14.26 6.64 -41.18
CA VAL A 61 15.06 5.74 -42.04
C VAL A 61 15.58 6.47 -43.28
N ASP A 62 14.74 7.27 -43.93
CA ASP A 62 15.15 8.08 -45.09
C ASP A 62 16.23 9.10 -44.72
N GLU A 63 16.10 9.72 -43.54
CA GLU A 63 17.01 10.76 -43.06
C GLU A 63 18.40 10.19 -42.72
N VAL A 64 18.50 8.93 -42.26
CA VAL A 64 19.79 8.25 -42.04
C VAL A 64 20.64 8.24 -43.31
N SER A 65 20.03 7.97 -44.46
CA SER A 65 20.73 7.95 -45.74
C SER A 65 21.15 9.35 -46.22
N ARG A 66 20.37 10.37 -45.86
CA ARG A 66 20.59 11.77 -46.28
C ARG A 66 21.63 12.49 -45.43
N CYS A 67 21.48 12.46 -44.11
CA CYS A 67 22.31 13.24 -43.20
C CYS A 67 23.54 12.48 -42.67
N LYS A 68 23.58 11.15 -42.87
CA LYS A 68 24.64 10.24 -42.39
C LYS A 68 24.98 10.50 -40.92
N PRO A 69 24.05 10.23 -40.00
CA PRO A 69 24.19 10.60 -38.60
C PRO A 69 25.35 9.86 -37.92
N ASP A 70 25.94 10.50 -36.91
CA ASP A 70 26.96 9.92 -36.04
C ASP A 70 26.35 9.14 -34.88
N VAL A 71 25.15 9.52 -34.44
CA VAL A 71 24.33 8.83 -33.44
C VAL A 71 22.86 8.97 -33.84
N VAL A 72 22.09 7.89 -33.66
CA VAL A 72 20.63 7.91 -33.78
C VAL A 72 20.01 7.73 -32.40
N ILE A 73 18.99 8.51 -32.08
CA ILE A 73 18.11 8.34 -30.93
C ILE A 73 16.75 7.96 -31.49
N LEU A 74 16.21 6.81 -31.10
CA LEU A 74 15.05 6.20 -31.74
C LEU A 74 14.00 5.78 -30.70
N ASP A 75 12.76 6.28 -30.82
CA ASP A 75 11.63 5.80 -30.02
C ASP A 75 11.15 4.43 -30.49
N ASN A 76 10.61 3.64 -29.55
CA ASN A 76 10.01 2.34 -29.79
C ASN A 76 8.59 2.42 -30.36
N VAL A 77 7.82 3.44 -30.02
CA VAL A 77 6.45 3.60 -30.51
C VAL A 77 6.44 4.83 -31.39
N LEU A 78 6.39 4.62 -32.71
CA LEU A 78 6.26 5.69 -33.69
C LEU A 78 4.87 5.61 -34.34
N PRO A 79 4.37 6.72 -34.93
CA PRO A 79 3.02 6.77 -35.48
C PRO A 79 2.75 5.75 -36.59
N ASP A 80 3.79 5.37 -37.34
CA ASP A 80 3.73 4.51 -38.52
C ASP A 80 4.24 3.08 -38.29
N CYS A 81 5.15 2.87 -37.32
CA CYS A 81 5.75 1.57 -37.07
C CYS A 81 6.27 1.41 -35.63
N LEU A 82 6.65 0.18 -35.27
CA LEU A 82 7.44 -0.06 -34.06
C LEU A 82 8.90 0.30 -34.33
N GLY A 83 9.54 1.02 -33.41
CA GLY A 83 10.93 1.42 -33.49
C GLY A 83 11.91 0.26 -33.67
N LEU A 84 11.59 -0.95 -33.18
CA LEU A 84 12.41 -2.15 -33.45
C LEU A 84 12.49 -2.47 -34.96
N ASN A 85 11.43 -2.19 -35.73
CA ASN A 85 11.42 -2.35 -37.18
C ASN A 85 12.36 -1.33 -37.82
N ALA A 86 12.23 -0.05 -37.45
CA ALA A 86 13.09 1.01 -37.93
C ALA A 86 14.56 0.77 -37.56
N LEU A 87 14.84 0.28 -36.34
CA LEU A 87 16.18 -0.07 -35.88
C LEU A 87 16.82 -1.11 -36.78
N THR A 88 16.08 -2.17 -37.14
CA THR A 88 16.56 -3.22 -38.04
C THR A 88 16.95 -2.64 -39.40
N THR A 89 16.09 -1.79 -39.98
CA THR A 89 16.37 -1.16 -41.28
C THR A 89 17.53 -0.17 -41.22
N ILE A 90 17.64 0.63 -40.15
CA ILE A 90 18.75 1.57 -39.96
C ILE A 90 20.07 0.82 -39.79
N HIS A 91 20.07 -0.30 -39.07
CA HIS A 91 21.27 -1.12 -38.88
C HIS A 91 21.73 -1.76 -40.20
N GLU A 92 20.80 -2.27 -41.02
CA GLU A 92 21.11 -2.78 -42.37
C GLU A 92 21.71 -1.68 -43.29
N LEU A 93 21.19 -0.45 -43.21
CA LEU A 93 21.65 0.69 -44.02
C LEU A 93 22.98 1.28 -43.54
N ALA A 94 23.19 1.35 -42.23
CA ALA A 94 24.34 1.99 -41.61
C ALA A 94 24.82 1.22 -40.36
N PRO A 95 25.46 0.04 -40.52
CA PRO A 95 25.81 -0.86 -39.40
C PRO A 95 26.73 -0.24 -38.34
N SER A 96 27.53 0.75 -38.75
CA SER A 96 28.52 1.42 -37.91
C SER A 96 27.96 2.60 -37.11
N VAL A 97 26.66 2.93 -37.26
CA VAL A 97 26.02 4.03 -36.53
C VAL A 97 25.43 3.49 -35.24
N PRO A 98 25.87 3.99 -34.06
CA PRO A 98 25.29 3.60 -32.79
C PRO A 98 23.86 4.16 -32.63
N ILE A 99 22.92 3.28 -32.25
CA ILE A 99 21.50 3.61 -32.04
C ILE A 99 21.20 3.56 -30.54
N LEU A 100 20.79 4.70 -29.98
CA LEU A 100 20.24 4.85 -28.64
C LEU A 100 18.73 4.65 -28.70
N PHE A 101 18.24 3.54 -28.18
CA PHE A 101 16.82 3.23 -28.16
C PHE A 101 16.13 3.89 -26.95
N VAL A 102 14.98 4.52 -27.16
CA VAL A 102 14.22 5.25 -26.15
C VAL A 102 12.79 4.71 -26.13
N THR A 103 12.13 4.68 -24.96
CA THR A 103 10.71 4.28 -24.89
C THR A 103 10.02 4.81 -23.63
N ALA A 104 8.74 5.18 -23.75
CA ALA A 104 7.88 5.55 -22.63
C ALA A 104 7.42 4.35 -21.78
N ARG A 105 7.42 3.14 -22.33
CA ARG A 105 7.07 1.90 -21.62
C ARG A 105 8.33 1.05 -21.48
N GLY A 106 9.02 1.20 -20.36
CA GLY A 106 10.29 0.56 -20.03
C GLY A 106 10.24 -0.94 -19.72
N SER A 107 9.57 -1.77 -20.52
CA SER A 107 9.46 -3.20 -20.20
C SER A 107 10.78 -3.94 -20.43
N GLY A 108 11.11 -4.89 -19.54
CA GLY A 108 12.34 -5.70 -19.66
C GLY A 108 12.47 -6.43 -20.99
N GLY A 109 11.35 -6.94 -21.55
CA GLY A 109 11.34 -7.57 -22.87
C GLY A 109 11.75 -6.63 -24.00
N SER A 110 11.27 -5.38 -23.99
CA SER A 110 11.67 -4.39 -25.02
C SER A 110 13.16 -4.04 -24.94
N ALA A 111 13.72 -3.98 -23.74
CA ALA A 111 15.14 -3.76 -23.53
C ALA A 111 15.97 -4.96 -24.04
N ILE A 112 15.52 -6.20 -23.80
CA ILE A 112 16.18 -7.40 -24.32
C ILE A 112 16.18 -7.37 -25.86
N GLU A 113 15.03 -7.15 -26.49
CA GLU A 113 14.90 -7.12 -27.96
C GLU A 113 15.73 -6.01 -28.62
N ALA A 114 15.70 -4.79 -28.07
CA ALA A 114 16.52 -3.70 -28.60
C ALA A 114 18.02 -4.05 -28.57
N MET A 115 18.50 -4.63 -27.47
CA MET A 115 19.91 -5.02 -27.36
C MET A 115 20.28 -6.23 -28.24
N LYS A 116 19.34 -7.18 -28.46
CA LYS A 116 19.54 -8.29 -29.41
C LYS A 116 19.73 -7.79 -30.84
N LEU A 117 19.00 -6.75 -31.23
CA LEU A 117 19.13 -6.09 -32.53
C LEU A 117 20.32 -5.11 -32.56
N CYS A 118 21.25 -5.23 -31.61
CA CYS A 118 22.49 -4.44 -31.55
C CYS A 118 22.28 -2.93 -31.32
N ALA A 119 21.22 -2.53 -30.60
CA ALA A 119 21.16 -1.17 -30.04
C ALA A 119 22.43 -0.89 -29.21
N PHE A 120 22.96 0.33 -29.32
CA PHE A 120 24.13 0.75 -28.56
C PHE A 120 23.80 0.83 -27.06
N ASP A 121 22.67 1.45 -26.73
CA ASP A 121 22.09 1.42 -25.40
C ASP A 121 20.57 1.66 -25.46
N TYR A 122 19.90 1.37 -24.35
CA TYR A 122 18.46 1.54 -24.14
C TYR A 122 18.17 2.51 -22.98
N LEU A 123 17.28 3.48 -23.16
CA LEU A 123 16.97 4.51 -22.16
C LEU A 123 15.45 4.64 -21.96
N PRO A 124 14.91 4.34 -20.77
CA PRO A 124 13.51 4.59 -20.48
C PRO A 124 13.24 6.10 -20.35
N LYS A 125 12.11 6.59 -20.87
CA LYS A 125 11.59 7.93 -20.58
C LYS A 125 11.00 7.94 -19.15
N PRO A 126 11.12 9.04 -18.38
CA PRO A 126 11.67 10.34 -18.76
C PRO A 126 13.21 10.31 -18.88
N LEU A 127 13.72 11.03 -19.88
CA LEU A 127 15.16 11.11 -20.15
C LEU A 127 15.84 12.09 -19.20
N ASP A 128 16.80 11.58 -18.42
CA ASP A 128 17.67 12.38 -17.55
C ASP A 128 18.81 13.03 -18.37
N PRO A 129 18.88 14.38 -18.50
CA PRO A 129 19.82 15.04 -19.41
C PRO A 129 21.32 14.71 -19.17
N PRO A 130 21.84 14.68 -17.93
CA PRO A 130 23.23 14.28 -17.68
C PRO A 130 23.53 12.83 -18.11
N LYS A 131 22.59 11.90 -17.86
CA LYS A 131 22.73 10.51 -18.28
C LYS A 131 22.68 10.40 -19.81
N LEU A 132 21.74 11.08 -20.45
CA LEU A 132 21.62 11.12 -21.92
C LEU A 132 22.90 11.68 -22.56
N ARG A 133 23.45 12.77 -22.01
CA ARG A 133 24.72 13.36 -22.43
C ARG A 133 25.86 12.34 -22.43
N SER A 134 26.05 11.65 -21.29
CA SER A 134 27.07 10.62 -21.14
C SER A 134 26.93 9.51 -22.19
N GLN A 135 25.70 9.11 -22.51
CA GLN A 135 25.45 8.07 -23.52
C GLN A 135 25.75 8.53 -24.94
N ILE A 136 25.33 9.74 -25.29
CA ILE A 136 25.63 10.33 -26.60
C ILE A 136 27.15 10.49 -26.78
N ASP A 137 27.86 10.98 -25.75
CA ASP A 137 29.32 11.15 -25.81
C ASP A 137 30.04 9.81 -26.01
N ARG A 138 29.59 8.74 -25.35
CA ARG A 138 30.12 7.38 -25.55
C ARG A 138 29.80 6.82 -26.94
N ALA A 139 28.59 7.02 -27.43
CA ALA A 139 28.18 6.63 -28.77
C ALA A 139 29.04 7.35 -29.84
N LEU A 140 29.23 8.66 -29.69
CA LEU A 140 30.10 9.46 -30.57
C LEU A 140 31.56 9.01 -30.51
N ALA A 141 32.08 8.68 -29.32
CA ALA A 141 33.43 8.15 -29.19
C ALA A 141 33.58 6.80 -29.92
N LEU A 142 32.60 5.90 -29.79
CA LEU A 142 32.59 4.63 -30.52
C LEU A 142 32.52 4.87 -32.03
N ARG A 143 31.63 5.76 -32.49
CA ARG A 143 31.49 6.13 -33.90
C ARG A 143 32.81 6.61 -34.49
N ARG A 144 33.55 7.47 -33.77
CA ARG A 144 34.88 7.95 -34.19
C ARG A 144 35.87 6.79 -34.34
N LEU A 145 35.92 5.86 -33.39
CA LEU A 145 36.80 4.69 -33.46
C LEU A 145 36.47 3.79 -34.65
N LEU A 146 35.18 3.53 -34.88
CA LEU A 146 34.70 2.71 -36.00
C LEU A 146 34.91 3.40 -37.36
N SER A 147 34.85 4.73 -37.41
CA SER A 147 35.12 5.50 -38.63
C SER A 147 36.62 5.58 -38.99
N THR A 148 37.52 5.38 -38.02
CA THR A 148 38.98 5.50 -38.20
C THR A 148 39.63 4.20 -38.65
N LYS A 149 39.03 3.04 -38.33
CA LYS A 149 39.40 1.76 -38.92
C LYS A 149 38.49 1.51 -40.12
N GLN A 150 39.02 1.55 -41.34
CA GLN A 150 38.40 0.82 -42.46
C GLN A 150 38.44 -0.67 -42.08
N VAL A 151 37.45 -1.13 -41.32
CA VAL A 151 37.25 -2.55 -41.08
C VAL A 151 36.65 -3.09 -42.36
N ALA A 152 37.50 -3.78 -43.11
CA ALA A 152 37.12 -4.67 -44.17
C ALA A 152 36.03 -5.62 -43.68
N GLU A 153 35.11 -5.91 -44.59
CA GLU A 153 34.17 -7.02 -44.58
C GLU A 153 34.66 -8.22 -43.74
N GLU A 154 34.10 -8.39 -42.55
CA GLU A 154 34.00 -9.70 -41.91
C GLU A 154 32.53 -9.90 -41.54
N ASP A 155 31.86 -10.71 -42.37
CA ASP A 155 30.60 -11.35 -42.08
C ASP A 155 30.68 -12.02 -40.71
N THR A 156 29.96 -11.51 -39.70
CA THR A 156 29.63 -12.35 -38.54
C THR A 156 28.36 -11.86 -37.84
N LEU A 157 27.36 -12.76 -37.85
CA LEU A 157 26.24 -12.87 -36.92
C LEU A 157 25.15 -11.80 -37.05
N TRP A 158 24.34 -11.89 -38.11
CA TRP A 158 22.99 -11.35 -38.12
C TRP A 158 21.95 -12.49 -38.10
N PRO A 159 20.93 -12.47 -37.22
CA PRO A 159 19.82 -13.42 -37.28
C PRO A 159 19.02 -13.25 -38.59
N PRO A 160 18.54 -14.33 -39.23
CA PRO A 160 17.59 -14.21 -40.34
C PRO A 160 16.34 -13.41 -39.94
N ARG A 161 15.72 -12.72 -40.90
CA ARG A 161 14.44 -12.01 -40.73
C ARG A 161 13.32 -13.00 -40.38
N GLU A 162 13.16 -13.34 -39.10
CA GLU A 162 11.93 -13.95 -38.61
C GLU A 162 10.88 -12.86 -38.43
N SER A 163 9.67 -13.13 -38.92
CA SER A 163 8.51 -12.27 -38.80
C SER A 163 8.28 -11.87 -37.34
N LEU A 164 8.50 -10.58 -37.04
CA LEU A 164 8.25 -9.95 -35.74
C LEU A 164 6.77 -10.10 -35.37
N SER A 165 6.50 -11.15 -34.62
CA SER A 165 5.24 -11.39 -33.93
C SER A 165 5.46 -10.94 -32.49
N LEU A 166 4.52 -10.18 -31.91
CA LEU A 166 4.51 -9.93 -30.47
C LEU A 166 4.65 -11.28 -29.74
N PRO A 167 5.66 -11.45 -28.84
CA PRO A 167 5.79 -12.71 -28.13
C PRO A 167 4.50 -12.97 -27.33
N PRO A 168 3.88 -14.14 -27.50
CA PRO A 168 2.76 -14.57 -26.68
C PRO A 168 3.32 -15.12 -25.36
N ASP A 169 3.75 -14.23 -24.47
CA ASP A 169 3.70 -14.43 -23.01
C ASP A 169 4.28 -13.18 -22.31
N PRO A 170 3.67 -12.72 -21.19
CA PRO A 170 4.35 -11.75 -20.33
C PRO A 170 5.66 -12.37 -19.83
N THR A 171 6.79 -11.69 -20.05
CA THR A 171 8.11 -12.12 -19.56
C THR A 171 8.02 -12.56 -18.10
N ASN A 172 8.65 -13.70 -17.76
CA ASN A 172 8.65 -14.24 -16.39
C ASN A 172 9.53 -13.42 -15.43
N LEU A 173 10.26 -12.44 -15.98
CA LEU A 173 11.12 -11.52 -15.25
C LEU A 173 10.56 -10.10 -15.31
N VAL A 174 10.37 -9.48 -14.14
CA VAL A 174 9.81 -8.11 -14.00
C VAL A 174 10.75 -7.21 -13.19
N GLY A 175 10.77 -5.92 -13.54
CA GLY A 175 11.52 -4.88 -12.83
C GLY A 175 11.66 -3.61 -13.68
N ASP A 176 11.47 -2.44 -13.07
CA ASP A 176 11.61 -1.15 -13.74
C ASP A 176 12.82 -0.36 -13.20
N CYS A 177 13.37 -0.77 -12.05
CA CYS A 177 14.48 -0.08 -11.42
C CYS A 177 15.77 -0.11 -12.29
N PRO A 178 16.67 0.89 -12.15
CA PRO A 178 17.88 0.98 -12.96
C PRO A 178 18.79 -0.26 -12.91
N ALA A 179 18.82 -0.96 -11.77
CA ALA A 179 19.60 -2.18 -11.60
C ALA A 179 19.04 -3.33 -12.45
N MET A 180 17.72 -3.51 -12.48
CA MET A 180 17.07 -4.51 -13.33
C MET A 180 17.16 -4.16 -14.81
N GLN A 181 17.06 -2.88 -15.19
CA GLN A 181 17.29 -2.43 -16.57
C GLN A 181 18.69 -2.80 -17.07
N SER A 182 19.70 -2.77 -16.20
CA SER A 182 21.06 -3.21 -16.52
C SER A 182 21.13 -4.72 -16.76
N VAL A 183 20.37 -5.51 -16.00
CA VAL A 183 20.24 -6.97 -16.18
C VAL A 183 19.57 -7.30 -17.52
N PHE A 184 18.44 -6.65 -17.86
CA PHE A 184 17.76 -6.88 -19.14
C PHE A 184 18.66 -6.56 -20.34
N LYS A 185 19.42 -5.46 -20.27
CA LYS A 185 20.41 -5.13 -21.30
C LYS A 185 21.50 -6.19 -21.42
N ALA A 186 22.00 -6.70 -20.29
CA ALA A 186 23.02 -7.75 -20.28
C ALA A 186 22.48 -9.05 -20.89
N ILE A 187 21.23 -9.41 -20.63
CA ILE A 187 20.54 -10.54 -21.27
C ILE A 187 20.50 -10.36 -22.78
N GLY A 188 19.99 -9.22 -23.27
CA GLY A 188 19.89 -8.99 -24.72
C GLY A 188 21.26 -8.98 -25.43
N LYS A 189 22.30 -8.44 -24.79
CA LYS A 189 23.68 -8.47 -25.32
C LYS A 189 24.22 -9.89 -25.50
N VAL A 190 23.89 -10.80 -24.58
CA VAL A 190 24.47 -12.15 -24.55
C VAL A 190 23.57 -13.21 -25.18
N ALA A 191 22.27 -12.95 -25.33
CA ALA A 191 21.29 -13.95 -25.77
C ALA A 191 21.64 -14.58 -27.13
N MET A 192 22.06 -13.78 -28.11
CA MET A 192 22.43 -14.27 -29.45
C MET A 192 23.86 -14.86 -29.55
N GLN A 193 24.65 -14.80 -28.48
CA GLN A 193 26.03 -15.30 -28.48
C GLN A 193 26.09 -16.71 -27.90
N ASP A 194 26.80 -17.63 -28.57
CA ASP A 194 27.05 -18.99 -28.09
C ASP A 194 28.23 -19.05 -27.08
N ILE A 195 28.23 -18.13 -26.12
CA ILE A 195 29.21 -18.10 -25.02
C ILE A 195 28.61 -18.60 -23.71
N ALA A 196 29.48 -19.10 -22.83
CA ALA A 196 29.09 -19.47 -21.47
C ALA A 196 28.77 -18.21 -20.64
N VAL A 197 27.68 -18.29 -19.86
CA VAL A 197 27.22 -17.18 -19.02
C VAL A 197 27.15 -17.59 -17.57
N LEU A 198 27.81 -16.82 -16.70
CA LEU A 198 27.76 -16.99 -15.25
C LEU A 198 26.77 -16.01 -14.63
N ILE A 199 25.70 -16.52 -14.04
CA ILE A 199 24.65 -15.77 -13.39
C ILE A 199 24.86 -15.81 -11.86
N ARG A 200 25.09 -14.66 -11.26
CA ARG A 200 25.40 -14.49 -9.83
C ARG A 200 24.28 -13.76 -9.10
N GLY A 201 24.20 -13.99 -7.80
CA GLY A 201 23.30 -13.26 -6.91
C GLY A 201 22.82 -14.12 -5.75
N GLU A 202 22.19 -13.48 -4.77
CA GLU A 202 21.69 -14.15 -3.57
C GLU A 202 20.61 -15.19 -3.87
N HIS A 203 20.34 -16.05 -2.90
CA HIS A 203 19.26 -17.02 -3.00
C HIS A 203 17.91 -16.32 -3.23
N GLY A 204 17.09 -16.86 -4.14
CA GLY A 204 15.78 -16.31 -4.48
C GLY A 204 15.74 -15.00 -5.26
N THR A 205 16.83 -14.52 -5.86
CA THR A 205 16.80 -13.28 -6.68
C THR A 205 16.22 -13.45 -8.09
N GLY A 206 15.85 -14.67 -8.51
CA GLY A 206 15.32 -14.95 -9.85
C GLY A 206 16.38 -15.32 -10.90
N LYS A 207 17.52 -15.88 -10.47
CA LYS A 207 18.63 -16.29 -11.37
C LYS A 207 18.20 -17.31 -12.44
N GLU A 208 17.32 -18.24 -12.07
CA GLU A 208 16.77 -19.22 -13.01
C GLU A 208 15.91 -18.56 -14.09
N SER A 209 15.10 -17.56 -13.73
CA SER A 209 14.31 -16.78 -14.69
C SER A 209 15.23 -16.07 -15.69
N VAL A 210 16.35 -15.49 -15.24
CA VAL A 210 17.35 -14.89 -16.15
C VAL A 210 17.93 -15.92 -17.12
N ALA A 211 18.28 -17.13 -16.65
CA ALA A 211 18.76 -18.19 -17.53
C ALA A 211 17.72 -18.59 -18.60
N ARG A 212 16.44 -18.65 -18.21
CA ARG A 212 15.33 -18.93 -19.13
C ARG A 212 15.16 -17.83 -20.17
N GLU A 213 15.25 -16.57 -19.77
CA GLU A 213 15.16 -15.43 -20.69
C GLU A 213 16.33 -15.44 -21.68
N ILE A 214 17.57 -15.74 -21.25
CA ILE A 214 18.73 -15.88 -22.15
C ILE A 214 18.49 -16.97 -23.19
N HIS A 215 18.00 -18.14 -22.77
CA HIS A 215 17.71 -19.26 -23.66
C HIS A 215 16.58 -18.93 -24.65
N ALA A 216 15.46 -18.39 -24.15
CA ALA A 216 14.29 -18.03 -24.96
C ALA A 216 14.62 -17.00 -26.05
N HIS A 217 15.58 -16.12 -25.78
CA HIS A 217 16.02 -15.07 -26.69
C HIS A 217 17.28 -15.45 -27.50
N SER A 218 17.73 -16.70 -27.45
CA SER A 218 18.90 -17.18 -28.19
C SER A 218 18.54 -17.87 -29.51
N HIS A 219 19.53 -18.12 -30.37
CA HIS A 219 19.38 -19.00 -31.55
C HIS A 219 19.02 -20.45 -31.20
N ARG A 220 19.17 -20.84 -29.93
CA ARG A 220 18.90 -22.20 -29.42
C ARG A 220 17.55 -22.29 -28.70
N SER A 221 16.67 -21.29 -28.84
CA SER A 221 15.35 -21.24 -28.19
C SER A 221 14.40 -22.37 -28.61
N SER A 222 14.61 -22.95 -29.80
CA SER A 222 13.88 -24.13 -30.29
C SER A 222 14.43 -25.45 -29.74
N GLY A 223 15.65 -25.44 -29.18
CA GLY A 223 16.30 -26.58 -28.55
C GLY A 223 15.93 -26.74 -27.07
N PRO A 224 16.32 -27.83 -26.40
CA PRO A 224 15.96 -28.08 -25.01
C PRO A 224 16.75 -27.20 -24.03
N LEU A 225 16.08 -26.69 -23.00
CA LEU A 225 16.72 -26.12 -21.80
C LEU A 225 16.79 -27.19 -20.71
N VAL A 226 17.92 -27.86 -20.60
CA VAL A 226 18.16 -28.94 -19.63
C VAL A 226 18.76 -28.37 -18.36
N LYS A 227 18.16 -28.67 -17.21
CA LYS A 227 18.60 -28.15 -15.91
C LYS A 227 19.20 -29.24 -15.04
N LEU A 228 20.28 -28.89 -14.34
CA LEU A 228 20.90 -29.73 -13.32
C LEU A 228 21.25 -28.91 -12.09
N HIS A 229 20.72 -29.35 -10.94
CA HIS A 229 21.08 -28.79 -9.64
C HIS A 229 22.27 -29.54 -9.05
N CYS A 230 23.39 -28.84 -8.81
CA CYS A 230 24.65 -29.46 -8.41
C CYS A 230 24.77 -29.71 -6.90
N ARG A 231 23.87 -29.12 -6.10
CA ARG A 231 23.92 -29.19 -4.65
C ARG A 231 23.72 -30.62 -4.14
N GLY A 232 24.65 -31.08 -3.31
CA GLY A 232 24.57 -32.40 -2.66
C GLY A 232 24.90 -33.58 -3.57
N LEU A 233 25.45 -33.34 -4.77
CA LEU A 233 25.96 -34.41 -5.63
C LEU A 233 27.35 -34.85 -5.15
N ASP A 234 27.50 -36.15 -4.89
CA ASP A 234 28.83 -36.76 -4.77
C ASP A 234 29.45 -36.94 -6.17
N GLU A 235 30.76 -37.25 -6.20
CA GLU A 235 31.52 -37.37 -7.45
C GLU A 235 30.89 -38.37 -8.43
N ARG A 236 30.51 -39.56 -7.93
CA ARG A 236 29.92 -40.62 -8.74
C ARG A 236 28.56 -40.22 -9.31
N ARG A 237 27.66 -39.67 -8.49
CA ARG A 237 26.32 -39.23 -8.94
C ARG A 237 26.44 -38.06 -9.91
N ALA A 238 27.34 -37.12 -9.66
CA ALA A 238 27.59 -36.02 -10.56
C ALA A 238 28.07 -36.52 -11.93
N GLU A 239 28.98 -37.49 -11.95
CA GLU A 239 29.47 -38.14 -13.17
C GLU A 239 28.33 -38.81 -13.96
N GLU A 240 27.57 -39.68 -13.30
CA GLU A 240 26.48 -40.45 -13.92
C GLU A 240 25.36 -39.53 -14.46
N VAL A 241 24.99 -38.48 -13.72
CA VAL A 241 23.92 -37.56 -14.14
C VAL A 241 24.36 -36.63 -15.27
N LEU A 242 25.59 -36.10 -15.24
CA LEU A 242 26.08 -35.19 -16.28
C LEU A 242 26.38 -35.93 -17.58
N PHE A 243 27.11 -37.04 -17.50
CA PHE A 243 27.70 -37.71 -18.67
C PHE A 243 26.97 -39.00 -19.07
N GLY A 244 26.09 -39.53 -18.22
CA GLY A 244 25.35 -40.77 -18.47
C GLY A 244 26.13 -42.02 -18.05
N ARG A 245 25.49 -43.18 -18.16
CA ARG A 245 26.09 -44.50 -17.87
C ARG A 245 26.21 -45.34 -19.13
N SER A 246 27.26 -46.16 -19.18
CA SER A 246 27.48 -47.09 -20.28
C SER A 246 26.45 -48.23 -20.28
N VAL A 247 26.37 -48.94 -21.40
CA VAL A 247 25.44 -50.07 -21.58
C VAL A 247 25.71 -51.20 -20.56
N GLU A 248 26.95 -51.37 -20.12
CA GLU A 248 27.37 -52.42 -19.18
C GLU A 248 26.84 -52.19 -17.75
N GLU A 249 26.54 -50.93 -17.38
CA GLU A 249 26.06 -50.55 -16.03
C GLU A 249 24.57 -50.11 -16.01
N GLY A 250 23.86 -50.27 -17.12
CA GLY A 250 22.48 -49.81 -17.31
C GLY A 250 22.45 -48.45 -18.00
N SER A 251 22.28 -48.47 -19.33
CA SER A 251 22.33 -47.28 -20.20
C SER A 251 21.36 -46.18 -19.79
N THR A 252 21.89 -45.01 -19.43
CA THR A 252 21.12 -43.79 -19.18
C THR A 252 21.78 -42.60 -19.87
N SER A 253 20.99 -41.77 -20.55
CA SER A 253 21.48 -40.53 -21.16
C SER A 253 21.91 -39.54 -20.09
N GLY A 254 23.06 -38.88 -20.29
CA GLY A 254 23.51 -37.78 -19.44
C GLY A 254 22.83 -36.45 -19.79
N ARG A 255 22.77 -35.52 -18.83
CA ARG A 255 22.20 -34.17 -19.05
C ARG A 255 22.90 -33.39 -20.15
N ILE A 256 24.19 -33.62 -20.37
CA ILE A 256 24.94 -32.99 -21.47
C ILE A 256 24.40 -33.47 -22.82
N ALA A 257 24.15 -34.77 -22.97
CA ALA A 257 23.59 -35.35 -24.18
C ALA A 257 22.16 -34.87 -24.43
N GLU A 258 21.34 -34.79 -23.37
CA GLU A 258 19.98 -34.25 -23.45
C GLU A 258 19.94 -32.78 -23.88
N ALA A 259 21.00 -32.02 -23.58
CA ALA A 259 21.11 -30.60 -23.92
C ALA A 259 21.61 -30.35 -25.36
N ALA A 260 21.88 -31.39 -26.14
CA ALA A 260 22.39 -31.25 -27.51
C ALA A 260 21.47 -30.37 -28.38
N GLY A 261 22.07 -29.42 -29.11
CA GLY A 261 21.37 -28.40 -29.89
C GLY A 261 20.73 -27.29 -29.05
N GLY A 262 20.65 -27.45 -27.73
CA GLY A 262 19.98 -26.54 -26.79
C GLY A 262 20.93 -25.90 -25.78
N THR A 263 20.48 -25.79 -24.54
CA THR A 263 21.20 -25.12 -23.45
C THR A 263 21.20 -25.98 -22.19
N LEU A 264 22.39 -26.20 -21.61
CA LEU A 264 22.57 -26.81 -20.31
C LEU A 264 22.65 -25.71 -19.24
N LEU A 265 21.83 -25.82 -18.20
CA LEU A 265 21.83 -24.94 -17.04
C LEU A 265 22.36 -25.69 -15.81
N LEU A 266 23.51 -25.27 -15.28
CA LEU A 266 24.08 -25.78 -14.04
C LEU A 266 23.75 -24.84 -12.88
N GLU A 267 22.90 -25.28 -11.97
CA GLU A 267 22.53 -24.54 -10.77
C GLU A 267 23.44 -24.88 -9.60
N GLU A 268 23.87 -23.85 -8.86
CA GLU A 268 24.85 -23.93 -7.79
C GLU A 268 26.15 -24.61 -8.22
N VAL A 269 26.69 -24.18 -9.37
CA VAL A 269 27.91 -24.76 -9.99
C VAL A 269 29.11 -24.83 -9.03
N GLY A 270 29.14 -23.95 -8.02
CA GLY A 270 30.19 -23.92 -6.99
C GLY A 270 30.25 -25.16 -6.10
N ASP A 271 29.21 -25.99 -6.10
CA ASP A 271 29.15 -27.25 -5.35
C ASP A 271 29.56 -28.48 -6.19
N LEU A 272 29.98 -28.29 -7.45
CA LEU A 272 30.52 -29.39 -8.26
C LEU A 272 31.82 -29.95 -7.67
N PRO A 273 31.99 -31.27 -7.57
CA PRO A 273 33.25 -31.90 -7.20
C PRO A 273 34.40 -31.55 -8.16
N LEU A 274 35.61 -31.34 -7.63
CA LEU A 274 36.78 -30.90 -8.42
C LEU A 274 37.11 -31.82 -9.61
N ALA A 275 36.94 -33.14 -9.46
CA ALA A 275 37.17 -34.11 -10.53
C ALA A 275 36.20 -33.92 -11.71
N ILE A 276 34.94 -33.61 -11.40
CA ILE A 276 33.88 -33.36 -12.38
C ILE A 276 34.08 -32.03 -13.09
N GLN A 277 34.58 -31.01 -12.38
CA GLN A 277 34.88 -29.69 -12.96
C GLN A 277 35.83 -29.79 -14.17
N ALA A 278 36.84 -30.67 -14.12
CA ALA A 278 37.78 -30.87 -15.23
C ALA A 278 37.09 -31.43 -16.49
N ARG A 279 36.13 -32.34 -16.32
CA ARG A 279 35.38 -32.95 -17.42
C ARG A 279 34.33 -32.01 -18.00
N VAL A 280 33.66 -31.24 -17.14
CA VAL A 280 32.76 -30.17 -17.56
C VAL A 280 33.53 -29.13 -18.39
N LEU A 281 34.73 -28.75 -17.96
CA LEU A 281 35.60 -27.85 -18.75
C LEU A 281 35.91 -28.40 -20.14
N ARG A 282 36.21 -29.71 -20.25
CA ARG A 282 36.46 -30.38 -21.52
C ARG A 282 35.23 -30.37 -22.43
N ALA A 283 34.05 -30.65 -21.86
CA ALA A 283 32.78 -30.58 -22.60
C ALA A 283 32.49 -29.17 -23.13
N ILE A 284 32.82 -28.12 -22.37
CA ILE A 284 32.62 -26.71 -22.78
C ILE A 284 33.62 -26.27 -23.84
N ARG A 285 34.92 -26.55 -23.64
CA ARG A 285 35.99 -26.04 -24.51
C ARG A 285 36.14 -26.83 -25.79
N ASP A 286 36.09 -28.16 -25.68
CA ASP A 286 36.44 -29.06 -26.77
C ASP A 286 35.19 -29.64 -27.46
N GLY A 287 34.00 -29.42 -26.89
CA GLY A 287 32.74 -29.98 -27.40
C GLY A 287 32.68 -31.51 -27.35
N VAL A 288 33.51 -32.13 -26.49
CA VAL A 288 33.59 -33.59 -26.33
C VAL A 288 33.51 -34.01 -24.88
N TYR A 289 32.87 -35.15 -24.63
CA TYR A 289 32.77 -35.76 -23.32
C TYR A 289 32.83 -37.29 -23.41
N GLU A 290 33.18 -37.93 -22.30
CA GLU A 290 33.21 -39.39 -22.15
C GLU A 290 32.08 -39.82 -21.22
N ILE A 291 31.39 -40.92 -21.56
CA ILE A 291 30.35 -41.53 -20.70
C ILE A 291 31.02 -42.15 -19.48
N ALA A 292 30.35 -42.17 -18.32
CA ALA A 292 30.87 -42.83 -17.13
C ALA A 292 31.26 -44.29 -17.42
N GLY A 293 32.50 -44.66 -17.10
CA GLY A 293 33.05 -45.99 -17.34
C GLY A 293 33.42 -46.32 -18.81
N SER A 294 33.35 -45.36 -19.74
CA SER A 294 33.73 -45.55 -21.14
C SER A 294 34.84 -44.57 -21.53
N ALA A 295 35.84 -45.05 -22.28
CA ALA A 295 36.88 -44.20 -22.87
C ALA A 295 36.49 -43.67 -24.28
N ILE A 296 35.24 -43.89 -24.70
CA ILE A 296 34.75 -43.44 -26.00
C ILE A 296 34.33 -41.97 -25.89
N GLU A 297 34.91 -41.13 -26.74
CA GLU A 297 34.56 -39.72 -26.84
C GLU A 297 33.28 -39.51 -27.65
N HIS A 298 32.38 -38.68 -27.12
CA HIS A 298 31.15 -38.24 -27.75
C HIS A 298 31.19 -36.74 -27.99
N ARG A 299 30.82 -36.30 -29.19
CA ARG A 299 30.65 -34.87 -29.50
C ARG A 299 29.29 -34.39 -29.05
N VAL A 300 29.27 -33.19 -28.48
CA VAL A 300 28.05 -32.49 -28.10
C VAL A 300 28.20 -31.02 -28.42
N GLU A 301 27.13 -30.45 -28.96
CA GLU A 301 27.03 -29.02 -29.19
C GLU A 301 25.89 -28.48 -28.33
N CYS A 302 26.22 -27.86 -27.21
CA CYS A 302 25.24 -27.23 -26.34
C CYS A 302 25.83 -25.97 -25.69
N ARG A 303 24.97 -24.97 -25.46
CA ARG A 303 25.37 -23.77 -24.75
C ARG A 303 25.32 -24.01 -23.24
N LEU A 304 26.28 -23.47 -22.49
CA LEU A 304 26.31 -23.58 -21.04
C LEU A 304 25.88 -22.28 -20.34
N LEU A 305 24.93 -22.39 -19.42
CA LEU A 305 24.60 -21.35 -18.44
C LEU A 305 24.91 -21.89 -17.04
N ALA A 306 25.52 -21.07 -16.19
CA ALA A 306 25.86 -21.46 -14.83
C ALA A 306 25.28 -20.46 -13.83
N ILE A 307 24.65 -20.96 -12.77
CA ILE A 307 24.09 -20.16 -11.67
C ILE A 307 24.89 -20.45 -10.40
N THR A 308 25.15 -19.40 -9.61
CA THR A 308 25.78 -19.57 -8.29
C THR A 308 25.36 -18.51 -7.28
N THR A 309 25.30 -18.91 -6.01
CA THR A 309 25.16 -18.01 -4.86
C THR A 309 26.48 -17.70 -4.15
N VAL A 310 27.53 -18.48 -4.42
CA VAL A 310 28.84 -18.35 -3.79
C VAL A 310 29.82 -17.62 -4.69
N ASP A 311 30.77 -16.92 -4.08
CA ASP A 311 31.86 -16.29 -4.81
C ASP A 311 32.84 -17.35 -5.34
N LEU A 312 32.68 -17.70 -6.62
CA LEU A 312 33.56 -18.65 -7.31
C LEU A 312 35.00 -18.14 -7.43
N GLU A 313 35.21 -16.82 -7.41
CA GLU A 313 36.56 -16.26 -7.47
C GLU A 313 37.31 -16.56 -6.16
N SER A 314 36.67 -16.32 -5.01
CA SER A 314 37.23 -16.71 -3.71
C SER A 314 37.44 -18.23 -3.62
N ARG A 315 36.45 -19.04 -4.01
CA ARG A 315 36.60 -20.51 -4.02
C ARG A 315 37.74 -20.98 -4.93
N SER A 316 38.01 -20.25 -6.01
CA SER A 316 39.14 -20.54 -6.89
C SER A 316 40.48 -20.26 -6.23
N ARG A 317 40.61 -19.11 -5.55
CA ARG A 317 41.83 -18.78 -4.77
C ARG A 317 42.08 -19.77 -3.63
N GLU A 318 41.02 -20.32 -3.05
CA GLU A 318 41.08 -21.35 -1.99
C GLU A 318 41.36 -22.77 -2.52
N GLY A 319 41.47 -22.98 -3.84
CA GLY A 319 41.69 -24.30 -4.45
C GLY A 319 40.46 -25.22 -4.39
N LYS A 320 39.29 -24.70 -4.01
CA LYS A 320 38.01 -25.44 -3.96
C LYS A 320 37.25 -25.42 -5.29
N PHE A 321 37.67 -24.57 -6.22
CA PHE A 321 37.12 -24.47 -7.57
C PHE A 321 38.26 -24.26 -8.57
N ARG A 322 38.23 -24.91 -9.73
CA ARG A 322 39.32 -24.77 -10.70
C ARG A 322 39.28 -23.39 -11.36
N SER A 323 40.45 -22.75 -11.44
CA SER A 323 40.60 -21.42 -12.05
C SER A 323 40.30 -21.43 -13.54
N ASP A 324 40.70 -22.48 -14.26
CA ASP A 324 40.44 -22.64 -15.69
C ASP A 324 38.95 -22.76 -16.03
N LEU A 325 38.18 -23.48 -15.22
CA LEU A 325 36.73 -23.55 -15.32
C LEU A 325 36.08 -22.21 -14.93
N TYR A 326 36.55 -21.54 -13.88
CA TYR A 326 36.07 -20.22 -13.49
C TYR A 326 36.16 -19.22 -14.66
N TYR A 327 37.33 -19.11 -15.29
CA TYR A 327 37.51 -18.22 -16.43
C TYR A 327 36.69 -18.64 -17.66
N ALA A 328 36.47 -19.94 -17.89
CA ALA A 328 35.61 -20.40 -18.97
C ALA A 328 34.14 -20.00 -18.74
N LEU A 329 33.62 -20.20 -17.51
CA LEU A 329 32.24 -19.85 -17.15
C LEU A 329 32.02 -18.34 -17.07
N SER A 330 33.02 -17.58 -16.63
CA SER A 330 32.93 -16.13 -16.45
C SER A 330 33.22 -15.33 -17.73
N SER A 331 33.16 -15.96 -18.91
CA SER A 331 33.28 -15.29 -20.22
C SER A 331 32.31 -14.11 -20.33
N PHE A 332 31.10 -14.25 -19.78
CA PHE A 332 30.19 -13.16 -19.50
C PHE A 332 29.49 -13.39 -18.16
N ALA A 333 29.40 -12.37 -17.31
CA ALA A 333 28.79 -12.48 -15.99
C ALA A 333 27.59 -11.53 -15.86
N ILE A 334 26.48 -12.04 -15.34
CA ILE A 334 25.28 -11.26 -15.01
C ILE A 334 25.05 -11.36 -13.52
N GLU A 335 25.09 -10.23 -12.82
CA GLU A 335 24.83 -10.15 -11.39
C GLU A 335 23.41 -9.63 -11.13
N LEU A 336 22.61 -10.40 -10.41
CA LEU A 336 21.26 -10.01 -10.05
C LEU A 336 21.26 -9.26 -8.70
N PRO A 337 20.65 -8.06 -8.63
CA PRO A 337 20.50 -7.35 -7.38
C PRO A 337 19.49 -8.07 -6.46
N PRO A 338 19.70 -8.09 -5.14
CA PRO A 338 18.70 -8.56 -4.18
C PRO A 338 17.49 -7.61 -4.15
N VAL A 339 16.33 -8.09 -3.71
CA VAL A 339 15.06 -7.32 -3.69
C VAL A 339 15.23 -6.00 -2.95
N ARG A 340 15.95 -5.99 -1.83
CA ARG A 340 16.25 -4.76 -1.05
C ARG A 340 17.07 -3.71 -1.81
N ALA A 341 17.79 -4.08 -2.86
CA ALA A 341 18.52 -3.14 -3.72
C ALA A 341 17.68 -2.66 -4.93
N ARG A 342 16.52 -3.29 -5.18
CA ARG A 342 15.59 -2.95 -6.27
C ARG A 342 14.55 -1.91 -5.83
N HIS A 343 15.03 -0.72 -5.48
CA HIS A 343 14.18 0.39 -5.02
C HIS A 343 13.09 0.68 -6.06
N GLY A 344 11.82 0.61 -5.66
CA GLY A 344 10.66 0.85 -6.52
C GLY A 344 10.02 -0.40 -7.15
N ASP A 345 10.72 -1.54 -7.23
CA ASP A 345 10.22 -2.75 -7.91
C ASP A 345 9.34 -3.64 -7.03
N LEU A 346 9.33 -3.45 -5.70
CA LEU A 346 8.62 -4.36 -4.78
C LEU A 346 7.14 -4.49 -5.13
N ARG A 347 6.48 -3.38 -5.51
CA ARG A 347 5.06 -3.39 -5.88
C ARG A 347 4.82 -4.23 -7.13
N LEU A 348 5.63 -4.01 -8.16
CA LEU A 348 5.60 -4.77 -9.40
C LEU A 348 5.82 -6.27 -9.15
N LEU A 349 6.77 -6.62 -8.26
CA LEU A 349 7.05 -7.99 -7.86
C LEU A 349 5.88 -8.63 -7.11
N VAL A 350 5.22 -7.90 -6.19
CA VAL A 350 4.03 -8.36 -5.47
C VAL A 350 2.88 -8.62 -6.43
N GLU A 351 2.58 -7.66 -7.31
CA GLU A 351 1.49 -7.77 -8.29
C GLU A 351 1.74 -8.88 -9.30
N HIS A 352 2.98 -9.06 -9.75
CA HIS A 352 3.36 -10.17 -10.61
C HIS A 352 3.22 -11.51 -9.88
N SER A 353 3.69 -11.60 -8.64
CA SER A 353 3.56 -12.80 -7.81
C SER A 353 2.10 -13.15 -7.56
N LEU A 354 1.24 -12.17 -7.22
CA LEU A 354 -0.20 -12.41 -7.03
C LEU A 354 -0.88 -12.92 -8.31
N ARG A 355 -0.54 -12.36 -9.48
CA ARG A 355 -1.03 -12.86 -10.77
C ARG A 355 -0.60 -14.31 -11.02
N LYS A 356 0.68 -14.63 -10.78
CA LYS A 356 1.22 -15.99 -10.88
C LYS A 356 0.52 -16.97 -9.93
N LEU A 357 0.08 -16.49 -8.76
CA LEU A 357 -0.62 -17.28 -7.75
C LEU A 357 -2.15 -17.30 -7.93
N SER A 358 -2.69 -16.54 -8.87
CA SER A 358 -4.14 -16.47 -9.12
C SER A 358 -4.80 -17.82 -9.40
N PRO A 359 -4.19 -18.77 -10.16
CA PRO A 359 -4.78 -20.10 -10.35
C PRO A 359 -4.90 -20.90 -9.04
N ILE A 360 -3.93 -20.72 -8.13
CA ILE A 360 -3.95 -21.35 -6.81
C ILE A 360 -5.03 -20.69 -5.94
N ALA A 361 -5.13 -19.36 -5.97
CA ALA A 361 -6.15 -18.60 -5.25
C ALA A 361 -7.57 -18.96 -5.71
N ALA A 362 -7.76 -19.25 -7.01
CA ALA A 362 -9.05 -19.67 -7.56
C ALA A 362 -9.54 -20.99 -6.97
N ALA A 363 -8.63 -21.93 -6.63
CA ALA A 363 -8.98 -23.17 -5.94
C ALA A 363 -9.58 -22.93 -4.54
N PHE A 364 -9.31 -21.77 -3.94
CA PHE A 364 -9.84 -21.33 -2.65
C PHE A 364 -11.00 -20.31 -2.78
N GLY A 365 -11.55 -20.14 -3.98
CA GLY A 365 -12.67 -19.24 -4.24
C GLY A 365 -12.30 -17.77 -4.44
N VAL A 366 -11.01 -17.45 -4.58
CA VAL A 366 -10.51 -16.08 -4.77
C VAL A 366 -10.16 -15.87 -6.25
N LYS A 367 -10.98 -15.10 -6.96
CA LYS A 367 -10.84 -14.90 -8.42
C LYS A 367 -9.75 -13.89 -8.79
N GLU A 368 -9.54 -12.87 -7.96
CA GLU A 368 -8.54 -11.82 -8.17
C GLU A 368 -7.96 -11.38 -6.82
N PRO A 369 -6.86 -11.98 -6.36
CA PRO A 369 -6.24 -11.55 -5.13
C PRO A 369 -5.58 -10.17 -5.30
N ARG A 370 -5.98 -9.23 -4.45
CA ARG A 370 -5.40 -7.88 -4.37
C ARG A 370 -4.72 -7.70 -3.02
N ILE A 371 -3.88 -6.68 -2.91
CA ILE A 371 -3.26 -6.29 -1.65
C ILE A 371 -3.75 -4.90 -1.25
N SER A 372 -4.06 -4.72 0.04
CA SER A 372 -4.37 -3.39 0.60
C SER A 372 -3.10 -2.53 0.69
N GLU A 373 -3.24 -1.19 0.64
CA GLU A 373 -2.10 -0.27 0.76
C GLU A 373 -1.39 -0.44 2.10
N GLU A 374 -2.14 -0.65 3.19
CA GLU A 374 -1.58 -0.88 4.51
C GLU A 374 -0.76 -2.18 4.56
N ALA A 375 -1.21 -3.22 3.86
CA ALA A 375 -0.49 -4.49 3.77
C ALA A 375 0.78 -4.34 2.94
N PHE A 376 0.72 -3.58 1.84
CA PHE A 376 1.89 -3.26 1.02
C PHE A 376 2.94 -2.45 1.80
N LEU A 377 2.52 -1.48 2.61
CA LEU A 377 3.42 -0.72 3.49
C LEU A 377 4.10 -1.64 4.52
N ALA A 378 3.38 -2.62 5.08
CA ALA A 378 3.97 -3.61 5.98
C ALA A 378 5.01 -4.50 5.27
N MET A 379 4.74 -4.90 4.03
CA MET A 379 5.70 -5.64 3.19
C MET A 379 6.94 -4.82 2.83
N SER A 380 6.77 -3.51 2.64
CA SER A 380 7.86 -2.58 2.28
C SER A 380 8.86 -2.36 3.42
N ALA A 381 8.47 -2.60 4.67
CA ALA A 381 9.36 -2.53 5.83
C ALA A 381 10.24 -3.79 6.02
N HIS A 382 9.94 -4.88 5.30
CA HIS A 382 10.68 -6.13 5.40
C HIS A 382 11.91 -6.14 4.47
N HIS A 383 13.01 -6.76 4.91
CA HIS A 383 14.28 -6.75 4.17
C HIS A 383 14.39 -7.85 3.09
N TRP A 384 13.48 -8.82 3.12
CA TRP A 384 13.40 -9.95 2.18
C TRP A 384 14.72 -10.71 2.01
N PRO A 385 15.30 -11.30 3.09
CA PRO A 385 16.54 -12.09 3.01
C PRO A 385 16.46 -13.28 2.05
N GLY A 386 15.29 -13.90 1.87
CA GLY A 386 15.06 -14.94 0.87
C GLY A 386 14.56 -14.39 -0.48
N ASN A 387 14.60 -13.07 -0.67
CA ASN A 387 14.26 -12.37 -1.90
C ASN A 387 12.87 -12.75 -2.46
N ILE A 388 12.76 -13.07 -3.74
CA ILE A 388 11.49 -13.35 -4.44
C ILE A 388 10.89 -14.67 -3.96
N ASP A 389 11.71 -15.66 -3.62
CA ASP A 389 11.23 -16.97 -3.14
C ASP A 389 10.54 -16.84 -1.78
N GLU A 390 11.09 -16.03 -0.88
CA GLU A 390 10.45 -15.68 0.38
C GLU A 390 9.16 -14.87 0.14
N LEU A 391 9.21 -13.87 -0.75
CA LEU A 391 8.06 -13.05 -1.13
C LEU A 391 6.89 -13.91 -1.62
N GLU A 392 7.14 -14.78 -2.59
CA GLU A 392 6.13 -15.71 -3.10
C GLU A 392 5.61 -16.64 -1.99
N SER A 393 6.48 -17.11 -1.11
CA SER A 393 6.09 -18.00 0.00
C SER A 393 5.23 -17.29 1.05
N VAL A 394 5.52 -16.02 1.35
CA VAL A 394 4.68 -15.17 2.21
C VAL A 394 3.32 -14.92 1.56
N LEU A 395 3.29 -14.54 0.28
CA LEU A 395 2.04 -14.30 -0.44
C LEU A 395 1.20 -15.57 -0.57
N LYS A 396 1.81 -16.73 -0.91
CA LYS A 396 1.14 -18.04 -0.93
C LYS A 396 0.44 -18.33 0.40
N ARG A 397 1.14 -18.13 1.53
CA ARG A 397 0.57 -18.35 2.87
C ARG A 397 -0.56 -17.37 3.19
N ALA A 398 -0.37 -16.09 2.89
CA ALA A 398 -1.40 -15.08 3.11
C ALA A 398 -2.68 -15.37 2.31
N LEU A 399 -2.54 -15.84 1.05
CA LEU A 399 -3.68 -16.22 0.20
C LEU A 399 -4.47 -17.41 0.73
N ILE A 400 -3.83 -18.35 1.44
CA ILE A 400 -4.49 -19.49 2.08
C ILE A 400 -5.26 -19.04 3.33
N GLU A 401 -4.75 -18.06 4.06
CA GLU A 401 -5.34 -17.58 5.31
C GLU A 401 -6.43 -16.51 5.12
N GLN A 402 -6.48 -15.87 3.95
CA GLN A 402 -7.36 -14.72 3.71
C GLN A 402 -8.84 -15.08 3.74
N LYS A 403 -9.66 -14.10 4.13
CA LYS A 403 -11.12 -14.17 4.01
C LYS A 403 -11.60 -13.06 3.08
N GLY A 404 -11.69 -13.37 1.79
CA GLY A 404 -12.10 -12.43 0.74
C GLY A 404 -11.06 -12.31 -0.37
N ASN A 405 -11.14 -11.23 -1.15
CA ASN A 405 -10.28 -11.01 -2.32
C ASN A 405 -9.12 -10.02 -2.06
N VAL A 406 -9.00 -9.45 -0.85
CA VAL A 406 -8.00 -8.43 -0.52
C VAL A 406 -7.17 -8.88 0.68
N LEU A 407 -5.85 -8.94 0.50
CA LEU A 407 -4.88 -9.23 1.54
C LEU A 407 -4.73 -8.04 2.48
N LEU A 408 -4.96 -8.28 3.76
CA LEU A 408 -4.89 -7.29 4.85
C LEU A 408 -3.56 -7.38 5.62
N PRO A 409 -3.15 -6.33 6.34
CA PRO A 409 -1.87 -6.30 7.06
C PRO A 409 -1.69 -7.46 8.04
N ALA A 410 -2.77 -7.88 8.69
CA ALA A 410 -2.75 -8.95 9.68
C ALA A 410 -2.39 -10.32 9.05
N GLU A 411 -2.80 -10.57 7.80
CA GLU A 411 -2.51 -11.81 7.08
C GLU A 411 -1.06 -11.83 6.61
N ILE A 412 -0.56 -10.71 6.08
CA ILE A 412 0.85 -10.54 5.73
C ILE A 412 1.74 -10.68 6.97
N THR A 413 1.41 -10.03 8.07
CA THR A 413 2.23 -10.06 9.30
C THR A 413 2.30 -11.49 9.87
N ARG A 414 1.19 -12.22 9.86
CA ARG A 414 1.15 -13.64 10.25
C ARG A 414 1.96 -14.52 9.31
N ALA A 415 1.82 -14.32 8.00
CA ALA A 415 2.57 -15.04 6.99
C ALA A 415 4.09 -14.78 7.12
N VAL A 416 4.53 -13.53 7.29
CA VAL A 416 5.95 -13.20 7.54
C VAL A 416 6.45 -13.87 8.83
N SER A 417 5.64 -13.86 9.88
CA SER A 417 6.00 -14.46 11.19
C SER A 417 5.93 -16.00 11.21
N GLY A 418 5.43 -16.65 10.15
CA GLY A 418 5.37 -18.11 10.05
C GLY A 418 4.28 -18.80 10.90
N ALA A 419 3.26 -18.07 11.36
CA ALA A 419 2.21 -18.63 12.21
C ALA A 419 1.12 -19.34 11.37
N SER A 420 1.37 -20.60 10.96
CA SER A 420 0.43 -21.38 10.13
C SER A 420 -0.90 -21.71 10.84
N VAL A 421 -2.01 -21.56 10.11
CA VAL A 421 -3.37 -22.00 10.48
C VAL A 421 -3.60 -23.44 10.00
N VAL A 422 -3.37 -24.43 10.86
CA VAL A 422 -4.11 -25.70 10.79
C VAL A 422 -4.94 -25.77 12.07
N PRO A 423 -6.26 -26.02 12.02
CA PRO A 423 -7.00 -26.49 13.18
C PRO A 423 -6.57 -27.93 13.44
N ALA A 424 -5.37 -28.12 13.98
CA ALA A 424 -4.99 -29.38 14.58
C ALA A 424 -5.86 -29.55 15.83
N ALA A 425 -6.53 -30.68 15.91
CA ALA A 425 -7.14 -31.15 17.15
C ALA A 425 -6.16 -30.89 18.30
N ASP A 426 -6.60 -30.08 19.25
CA ASP A 426 -5.95 -29.72 20.51
C ASP A 426 -4.43 -29.37 20.42
N PRO A 427 -4.05 -28.07 20.39
CA PRO A 427 -2.66 -27.61 20.48
C PRO A 427 -2.02 -27.85 21.87
N SER A 428 -2.64 -28.70 22.71
CA SER A 428 -2.15 -29.04 24.02
C SER A 428 -0.97 -30.02 23.99
N ALA A 429 -0.65 -30.67 22.86
CA ALA A 429 0.29 -31.79 22.82
C ALA A 429 1.71 -31.56 22.23
N SER A 430 1.99 -30.55 21.38
CA SER A 430 3.33 -30.42 20.75
C SER A 430 4.21 -29.25 21.21
N ALA A 431 3.70 -28.37 22.07
CA ALA A 431 4.54 -27.43 22.84
C ALA A 431 5.00 -28.02 24.19
N LEU A 432 5.00 -29.35 24.29
CA LEU A 432 5.54 -30.15 25.38
C LEU A 432 6.68 -31.02 24.84
N CYS A 433 7.80 -30.39 24.46
CA CYS A 433 9.15 -30.98 24.40
C CYS A 433 10.08 -29.90 23.85
N THR A 434 11.08 -29.37 24.53
CA THR A 434 11.64 -29.55 25.87
C THR A 434 12.29 -28.18 26.15
N THR A 435 11.98 -27.52 27.26
CA THR A 435 13.02 -26.65 27.82
C THR A 435 14.06 -27.64 28.27
N ASP A 436 15.15 -27.78 27.52
CA ASP A 436 16.22 -28.65 27.96
C ASP A 436 16.77 -28.05 29.24
N TRP A 437 16.30 -28.59 30.37
CA TRP A 437 16.71 -28.13 31.68
C TRP A 437 18.19 -28.38 31.88
N THR A 438 18.82 -29.32 31.16
CA THR A 438 20.28 -29.50 31.20
C THR A 438 20.99 -28.31 30.57
N THR A 439 20.61 -27.89 29.37
CA THR A 439 21.11 -26.65 28.76
C THR A 439 20.81 -25.39 29.62
N PHE A 440 19.63 -25.29 30.25
CA PHE A 440 19.30 -24.16 31.14
C PHE A 440 20.15 -24.16 32.41
N THR A 441 20.39 -25.31 33.03
CA THR A 441 21.21 -25.41 34.24
C THR A 441 22.67 -25.15 33.94
N ASP A 442 23.22 -25.74 32.87
CA ASP A 442 24.63 -25.61 32.51
C ASP A 442 24.97 -24.15 32.21
N MET A 443 24.12 -23.46 31.44
CA MET A 443 24.30 -22.05 31.10
C MET A 443 24.23 -21.12 32.33
N ARG A 444 23.44 -21.46 33.35
CA ARG A 444 23.31 -20.66 34.59
C ARG A 444 24.39 -20.98 35.61
N ILE A 445 24.91 -22.21 35.62
CA ILE A 445 26.08 -22.61 36.41
C ILE A 445 27.34 -21.93 35.84
N GLU A 446 27.51 -21.92 34.52
CA GLU A 446 28.61 -21.17 33.86
C GLU A 446 28.52 -19.66 34.11
N ALA A 447 27.31 -19.12 34.21
CA ALA A 447 27.08 -17.72 34.57
C ALA A 447 27.24 -17.41 36.07
N GLY A 448 27.56 -18.40 36.91
CA GLY A 448 27.81 -18.23 38.34
C GLY A 448 26.58 -17.85 39.18
N SER A 449 25.38 -18.34 38.82
CA SER A 449 24.16 -18.02 39.59
C SER A 449 24.09 -18.76 40.93
N ASP A 450 23.94 -18.01 42.02
CA ASP A 450 23.66 -18.52 43.37
C ASP A 450 22.15 -18.75 43.63
N SER A 451 21.28 -18.47 42.66
CA SER A 451 19.80 -18.50 42.80
C SER A 451 19.08 -19.40 41.79
N LEU A 452 19.77 -20.44 41.31
CA LEU A 452 19.29 -21.33 40.24
C LEU A 452 17.88 -21.90 40.49
N HIS A 453 17.56 -22.26 41.74
CA HIS A 453 16.23 -22.78 42.11
C HIS A 453 15.11 -21.73 41.91
N ALA A 454 15.34 -20.48 42.33
CA ALA A 454 14.36 -19.41 42.17
C ALA A 454 14.15 -19.06 40.68
N GLU A 455 15.23 -19.09 39.90
CA GLU A 455 15.21 -18.82 38.47
C GLU A 455 14.49 -19.92 37.68
N ALA A 456 14.71 -21.20 38.04
CA ALA A 456 14.01 -22.33 37.44
C ALA A 456 12.50 -22.28 37.72
N ILE A 457 12.11 -21.95 38.96
CA ILE A 457 10.70 -21.76 39.32
C ILE A 457 10.09 -20.59 38.53
N ALA A 458 10.77 -19.44 38.47
CA ALA A 458 10.25 -18.27 37.75
C ALA A 458 10.04 -18.58 36.26
N GLU A 459 10.97 -19.29 35.61
CA GLU A 459 10.85 -19.64 34.19
C GLU A 459 9.74 -20.67 33.95
N THR A 460 9.56 -21.62 34.86
CA THR A 460 8.46 -22.59 34.82
C THR A 460 7.11 -21.90 35.01
N GLU A 461 6.98 -21.05 36.02
CA GLU A 461 5.75 -20.32 36.33
C GLU A 461 5.38 -19.33 35.24
N ARG A 462 6.36 -18.66 34.64
CA ARG A 462 6.16 -17.78 33.49
C ARG A 462 5.52 -18.51 32.32
N LYS A 463 6.05 -19.68 31.94
CA LYS A 463 5.52 -20.49 30.85
C LYS A 463 4.13 -21.04 31.20
N LEU A 464 3.96 -21.55 32.41
CA LEU A 464 2.70 -22.11 32.90
C LEU A 464 1.59 -21.05 32.94
N PHE A 465 1.84 -19.88 33.53
CA PHE A 465 0.84 -18.82 33.64
C PHE A 465 0.50 -18.20 32.29
N THR A 466 1.48 -18.04 31.40
CA THR A 466 1.22 -17.58 30.02
C THR A 466 0.28 -18.54 29.29
N ARG A 467 0.52 -19.84 29.40
CA ARG A 467 -0.31 -20.87 28.75
C ARG A 467 -1.72 -20.91 29.34
N VAL A 468 -1.85 -20.86 30.66
CA VAL A 468 -3.16 -20.87 31.31
C VAL A 468 -3.94 -19.57 31.04
N LEU A 469 -3.31 -18.41 31.06
CA LEU A 469 -3.97 -17.15 30.70
C LEU A 469 -4.43 -17.12 29.25
N HIS A 470 -3.64 -17.67 28.32
CA HIS A 470 -4.05 -17.80 26.93
C HIS A 470 -5.25 -18.76 26.80
N HIS A 471 -5.21 -19.91 27.49
CA HIS A 471 -6.30 -20.89 27.50
C HIS A 471 -7.60 -20.29 28.06
N THR A 472 -7.52 -19.49 29.12
CA THR A 472 -8.69 -18.83 29.71
C THR A 472 -9.03 -17.49 29.07
N ARG A 473 -8.38 -17.13 27.96
CA ARG A 473 -8.55 -15.85 27.23
C ARG A 473 -8.44 -14.62 28.14
N GLY A 474 -7.48 -14.62 29.06
CA GLY A 474 -7.25 -13.54 30.00
C GLY A 474 -8.18 -13.53 31.23
N ASN A 475 -9.11 -14.48 31.36
CA ASN A 475 -9.97 -14.58 32.54
C ASN A 475 -9.17 -15.08 33.76
N GLN A 476 -8.72 -14.15 34.61
CA GLN A 476 -7.88 -14.42 35.76
C GLN A 476 -8.57 -15.27 36.86
N ALA A 477 -9.89 -15.20 36.99
CA ALA A 477 -10.63 -16.00 37.98
C ALA A 477 -10.77 -17.47 37.54
N HIS A 478 -10.89 -17.69 36.23
CA HIS A 478 -10.82 -19.03 35.65
C HIS A 478 -9.38 -19.56 35.72
N ALA A 479 -8.39 -18.74 35.34
CA ALA A 479 -6.98 -19.11 35.39
C ALA A 479 -6.52 -19.52 36.79
N ALA A 480 -6.92 -18.77 37.82
CA ALA A 480 -6.58 -19.07 39.21
C ALA A 480 -7.14 -20.41 39.69
N ARG A 481 -8.41 -20.70 39.36
CA ARG A 481 -9.04 -22.00 39.66
C ARG A 481 -8.33 -23.14 38.94
N LEU A 482 -7.99 -22.96 37.67
CA LEU A 482 -7.31 -23.98 36.88
C LEU A 482 -5.88 -24.24 37.37
N LEU A 483 -5.20 -23.20 37.86
CA LEU A 483 -3.86 -23.30 38.47
C LEU A 483 -3.87 -23.78 39.92
N GLY A 484 -5.04 -23.96 40.54
CA GLY A 484 -5.16 -24.35 41.94
C GLY A 484 -4.64 -23.30 42.94
N ILE A 485 -4.48 -22.04 42.51
CA ILE A 485 -4.02 -20.93 43.36
C ILE A 485 -5.11 -19.88 43.52
N THR A 486 -5.03 -19.09 44.58
CA THR A 486 -6.00 -17.99 44.74
C THR A 486 -5.81 -16.94 43.65
N ARG A 487 -6.89 -16.25 43.28
CA ARG A 487 -6.84 -15.14 42.31
C ARG A 487 -5.87 -14.04 42.74
N VAL A 488 -5.71 -13.83 44.05
CA VAL A 488 -4.75 -12.88 44.64
C VAL A 488 -3.31 -13.36 44.40
N SER A 489 -3.01 -14.64 44.66
CA SER A 489 -1.68 -15.21 44.42
C SER A 489 -1.31 -15.19 42.93
N LEU A 490 -2.25 -15.53 42.03
CA LEU A 490 -2.03 -15.44 40.59
C LEU A 490 -1.71 -13.99 40.18
N ARG A 491 -2.49 -13.01 40.63
CA ARG A 491 -2.25 -11.59 40.32
C ARG A 491 -0.89 -11.11 40.85
N LYS A 492 -0.50 -11.48 42.07
CA LYS A 492 0.80 -11.14 42.65
C LYS A 492 1.94 -11.69 41.80
N LYS A 493 1.85 -12.95 41.37
CA LYS A 493 2.87 -13.58 40.52
C LYS A 493 2.89 -13.02 39.09
N LEU A 494 1.73 -12.72 38.50
CA LEU A 494 1.66 -12.07 37.18
C LEU A 494 2.28 -10.67 37.19
N ARG A 495 2.10 -9.90 38.28
CA ARG A 495 2.79 -8.60 38.46
C ARG A 495 4.29 -8.78 38.65
N MET A 496 4.71 -9.74 39.47
CA MET A 496 6.12 -10.06 39.70
C MET A 496 6.86 -10.42 38.40
N TYR A 497 6.16 -11.07 37.45
CA TYR A 497 6.73 -11.47 36.16
C TYR A 497 6.40 -10.51 35.00
N GLY A 498 5.77 -9.36 35.26
CA GLY A 498 5.49 -8.32 34.25
C GLY A 498 4.43 -8.67 33.20
N MET A 499 3.50 -9.58 33.48
CA MET A 499 2.53 -10.14 32.51
C MET A 499 1.11 -9.54 32.59
N ALA A 500 0.97 -8.29 33.02
CA ALA A 500 -0.34 -7.65 33.14
C ALA A 500 -0.85 -7.10 31.79
N PRO A 501 -2.07 -7.43 31.33
CA PRO A 501 -2.66 -6.83 30.14
C PRO A 501 -3.01 -5.36 30.39
N ARG A 502 -2.60 -4.46 29.48
CA ARG A 502 -3.02 -3.05 29.45
C ARG A 502 -4.28 -2.90 28.59
N SER A 503 -5.43 -2.66 29.21
CA SER A 503 -6.63 -2.16 28.53
C SER A 503 -7.53 -1.41 29.52
N ILE A 504 -8.49 -0.65 28.97
CA ILE A 504 -9.49 0.29 29.56
C ILE A 504 -10.22 -0.20 30.83
N ASP A 505 -10.03 -1.45 31.20
CA ASP A 505 -10.46 -2.07 32.46
C ASP A 505 -9.77 -1.48 33.70
N GLU A 506 -8.69 -0.71 33.59
CA GLU A 506 -8.00 -0.11 34.75
C GLU A 506 -8.91 0.83 35.57
N CYS A 507 -9.78 1.63 34.94
CA CYS A 507 -10.72 2.49 35.69
C CYS A 507 -11.82 1.67 36.40
N ALA A 508 -12.37 0.65 35.75
CA ALA A 508 -13.39 -0.23 36.32
C ALA A 508 -12.81 -1.17 37.39
N GLN A 509 -11.59 -1.68 37.20
CA GLN A 509 -10.87 -2.49 38.17
C GLN A 509 -10.34 -1.65 39.33
N LEU A 510 -9.94 -0.39 39.14
CA LEU A 510 -9.65 0.53 40.24
C LEU A 510 -10.91 0.83 41.06
N LEU A 511 -12.07 1.02 40.41
CA LEU A 511 -13.36 1.19 41.10
C LEU A 511 -13.77 -0.06 41.88
N VAL A 512 -13.70 -1.26 41.28
CA VAL A 512 -14.03 -2.53 41.94
C VAL A 512 -13.01 -2.89 43.03
N GLN A 513 -11.72 -2.62 42.83
CA GLN A 513 -10.70 -2.84 43.84
C GLN A 513 -10.84 -1.85 45.01
N TRP A 514 -11.14 -0.58 44.73
CA TRP A 514 -11.47 0.43 45.74
C TRP A 514 -12.75 0.07 46.50
N GLN A 515 -13.76 -0.50 45.83
CA GLN A 515 -15.01 -0.96 46.43
C GLN A 515 -14.81 -2.22 47.29
N LEU A 516 -13.96 -3.16 46.86
CA LEU A 516 -13.57 -4.35 47.64
C LEU A 516 -12.69 -4.01 48.85
N GLU A 517 -11.75 -3.08 48.71
CA GLU A 517 -10.91 -2.57 49.81
C GLU A 517 -11.76 -1.82 50.86
N ASN A 518 -12.81 -1.12 50.44
CA ASN A 518 -13.73 -0.45 51.37
C ASN A 518 -14.79 -1.38 51.98
N SER A 519 -15.25 -2.42 51.28
CA SER A 519 -16.20 -3.41 51.86
C SER A 519 -15.55 -4.30 52.92
N GLN A 520 -14.22 -4.52 52.86
CA GLN A 520 -13.48 -5.24 53.90
C GLN A 520 -13.33 -4.42 55.18
N SER A 521 -13.20 -3.09 55.08
CA SER A 521 -13.15 -2.18 56.24
C SER A 521 -14.43 -2.28 57.08
N ASP A 522 -15.61 -2.29 56.46
CA ASP A 522 -16.90 -2.28 57.19
C ASP A 522 -17.19 -3.58 57.95
N SER A 523 -16.80 -4.73 57.40
CA SER A 523 -16.91 -6.03 58.09
C SER A 523 -15.96 -6.12 59.29
N HIS A 524 -14.79 -5.47 59.23
CA HIS A 524 -13.85 -5.43 60.34
C HIS A 524 -14.35 -4.57 61.50
N VAL A 525 -15.03 -3.45 61.24
CA VAL A 525 -15.63 -2.61 62.30
C VAL A 525 -16.74 -3.35 63.04
N ILE A 526 -17.63 -4.05 62.32
CA ILE A 526 -18.70 -4.86 62.92
C ILE A 526 -18.11 -6.00 63.77
N ASN A 527 -17.06 -6.67 63.27
CA ASN A 527 -16.37 -7.73 64.00
C ASN A 527 -15.61 -7.21 65.23
N LEU A 528 -14.96 -6.04 65.16
CA LEU A 528 -14.26 -5.45 66.30
C LEU A 528 -15.24 -5.00 67.39
N ALA A 529 -16.39 -4.44 67.01
CA ALA A 529 -17.40 -4.04 67.97
C ALA A 529 -18.13 -5.23 68.58
N GLY A 530 -18.39 -6.29 67.81
CA GLY A 530 -18.85 -7.57 68.33
C GLY A 530 -17.86 -8.16 69.36
N ARG A 531 -16.56 -8.02 69.11
CA ARG A 531 -15.50 -8.39 70.07
C ARG A 531 -15.49 -7.51 71.31
N GLN A 532 -15.67 -6.19 71.18
CA GLN A 532 -15.78 -5.27 72.33
C GLN A 532 -16.92 -5.65 73.27
N ARG A 533 -18.07 -6.04 72.71
CA ARG A 533 -19.23 -6.54 73.45
C ARG A 533 -18.97 -7.89 74.11
N MET A 534 -18.38 -8.84 73.38
CA MET A 534 -18.04 -10.15 73.93
C MET A 534 -17.02 -10.03 75.08
N LEU A 535 -16.02 -9.17 74.94
CA LEU A 535 -14.98 -8.96 75.95
C LEU A 535 -15.50 -8.21 77.18
N SER A 536 -16.40 -7.22 77.04
CA SER A 536 -17.03 -6.58 78.20
C SER A 536 -17.90 -7.57 78.99
N GLN A 537 -18.68 -8.39 78.28
CA GLN A 537 -19.50 -9.45 78.90
C GLN A 537 -18.66 -10.53 79.56
N ARG A 538 -17.51 -10.87 78.96
CA ARG A 538 -16.55 -11.81 79.56
C ARG A 538 -15.95 -11.22 80.84
N LEU A 539 -15.57 -9.94 80.83
CA LEU A 539 -15.08 -9.23 82.01
C LEU A 539 -16.14 -9.22 83.13
N ALA A 540 -17.40 -8.92 82.81
CA ALA A 540 -18.49 -8.93 83.79
C ALA A 540 -18.77 -10.34 84.34
N LYS A 541 -18.75 -11.36 83.48
CA LYS A 541 -18.97 -12.76 83.86
C LYS A 541 -17.85 -13.32 84.72
N SER A 542 -16.59 -13.14 84.33
CA SER A 542 -15.43 -13.60 85.12
C SER A 542 -15.35 -12.83 86.45
N SER A 543 -15.74 -11.55 86.47
CA SER A 543 -15.87 -10.77 87.71
C SER A 543 -16.97 -11.30 88.64
N LEU A 544 -18.08 -11.79 88.11
CA LEU A 544 -19.16 -12.45 88.88
C LEU A 544 -18.75 -13.84 89.39
N GLN A 545 -18.01 -14.61 88.59
CA GLN A 545 -17.48 -15.91 89.01
C GLN A 545 -16.50 -15.75 90.18
N LEU A 546 -15.70 -14.69 90.17
CA LEU A 546 -14.82 -14.34 91.29
C LEU A 546 -15.60 -14.08 92.61
N GLN A 547 -16.87 -13.68 92.53
CA GLN A 547 -17.76 -13.50 93.68
C GLN A 547 -18.29 -14.82 94.26
N ALA A 548 -18.32 -15.88 93.46
CA ALA A 548 -18.90 -17.19 93.80
C ALA A 548 -17.85 -18.27 94.12
N SER A 549 -16.57 -18.02 93.79
CA SER A 549 -15.47 -18.99 93.92
C SER A 549 -14.67 -18.81 95.21
N SER A 550 -14.19 -19.90 95.80
CA SER A 550 -13.33 -19.91 97.00
C SER A 550 -12.13 -20.85 96.80
N GLY A 551 -10.91 -20.34 97.02
CA GLY A 551 -9.66 -21.12 96.94
C GLY A 551 -8.84 -20.85 95.67
N ASN A 552 -8.13 -21.87 95.17
CA ASN A 552 -7.16 -21.76 94.06
C ASN A 552 -7.76 -21.22 92.74
N ASP A 553 -9.07 -21.37 92.53
CA ASP A 553 -9.78 -20.88 91.33
C ASP A 553 -9.76 -19.33 91.21
N ILE A 554 -9.49 -18.61 92.30
CA ILE A 554 -9.47 -17.13 92.31
C ILE A 554 -8.34 -16.58 91.44
N GLN A 555 -7.18 -17.24 91.41
CA GLN A 555 -6.03 -16.78 90.63
C GLN A 555 -6.26 -16.99 89.12
N ASP A 556 -6.81 -18.14 88.73
CA ASP A 556 -7.13 -18.44 87.33
C ASP A 556 -8.18 -17.46 86.77
N ILE A 557 -9.18 -17.10 87.58
CA ILE A 557 -10.21 -16.12 87.19
C ILE A 557 -9.59 -14.71 87.07
N LYS A 558 -8.64 -14.33 87.93
CA LYS A 558 -7.92 -13.04 87.82
C LYS A 558 -7.07 -12.97 86.56
N ASP A 559 -6.41 -14.06 86.18
CA ASP A 559 -5.62 -14.13 84.96
C ASP A 559 -6.52 -14.07 83.71
N GLU A 560 -7.72 -14.66 83.77
CA GLU A 560 -8.73 -14.51 82.72
C GLU A 560 -9.23 -13.06 82.59
N VAL A 561 -9.51 -12.37 83.71
CA VAL A 561 -9.88 -10.95 83.73
C VAL A 561 -8.77 -10.08 83.16
N ALA A 562 -7.50 -10.35 83.52
CA ALA A 562 -6.36 -9.61 83.00
C ALA A 562 -6.20 -9.77 81.48
N THR A 563 -6.37 -11.00 80.98
CA THR A 563 -6.30 -11.29 79.54
C THR A 563 -7.42 -10.59 78.78
N ALA A 564 -8.66 -10.72 79.26
CA ALA A 564 -9.81 -10.06 78.65
C ALA A 564 -9.70 -8.53 78.68
N LEU A 565 -9.13 -7.95 79.75
CA LEU A 565 -8.92 -6.50 79.89
C LEU A 565 -7.90 -5.97 78.87
N SER A 566 -6.78 -6.67 78.69
CA SER A 566 -5.73 -6.30 77.73
C SER A 566 -6.25 -6.31 76.29
N GLU A 567 -6.96 -7.38 75.91
CA GLU A 567 -7.58 -7.50 74.58
C GLU A 567 -8.65 -6.43 74.37
N TRP A 568 -9.44 -6.12 75.41
CA TRP A 568 -10.48 -5.12 75.35
C TRP A 568 -9.92 -3.70 75.17
N GLN A 569 -8.83 -3.35 75.88
CA GLN A 569 -8.15 -2.06 75.75
C GLN A 569 -7.53 -1.85 74.37
N THR A 570 -6.81 -2.86 73.87
CA THR A 570 -6.13 -2.80 72.57
C THR A 570 -7.13 -2.55 71.44
N ASN A 571 -8.25 -3.28 71.46
CA ASN A 571 -9.32 -3.12 70.47
C ASN A 571 -10.04 -1.76 70.58
N HIS A 572 -10.23 -1.22 71.81
CA HIS A 572 -10.87 0.09 72.01
C HIS A 572 -10.00 1.24 71.48
N ILE A 573 -8.69 1.19 71.74
CA ILE A 573 -7.72 2.18 71.24
C ILE A 573 -7.63 2.12 69.71
N GLY A 574 -7.63 0.91 69.13
CA GLY A 574 -7.61 0.73 67.67
C GLY A 574 -8.83 1.37 66.99
N LEU A 575 -10.01 1.25 67.59
CA LEU A 575 -11.24 1.91 67.11
C LEU A 575 -11.18 3.45 67.23
N GLN A 576 -10.57 3.96 68.30
CA GLN A 576 -10.50 5.40 68.56
C GLN A 576 -9.43 6.12 67.70
N ARG A 577 -8.31 5.45 67.40
CA ARG A 577 -7.20 6.05 66.65
C ARG A 577 -7.27 5.85 65.13
N GLY A 578 -8.16 4.97 64.66
CA GLY A 578 -8.23 4.61 63.25
C GLY A 578 -6.98 3.86 62.82
N ASP A 579 -6.77 2.68 63.41
CA ASP A 579 -5.58 1.87 63.18
C ASP A 579 -5.54 1.32 61.74
N THR A 580 -4.54 1.78 60.98
CA THR A 580 -4.34 1.44 59.58
C THR A 580 -3.96 -0.02 59.37
N GLU A 581 -3.42 -0.71 60.38
CA GLU A 581 -3.03 -2.13 60.27
C GLU A 581 -4.24 -3.07 60.28
N ILE A 582 -5.37 -2.66 60.86
CA ILE A 582 -6.65 -3.41 60.88
C ILE A 582 -7.67 -2.88 59.87
N GLY A 583 -7.25 -2.01 58.95
CA GLY A 583 -8.07 -1.54 57.83
C GLY A 583 -8.93 -0.29 58.10
N LEU A 584 -8.77 0.37 59.26
CA LEU A 584 -9.46 1.63 59.56
C LEU A 584 -8.66 2.81 58.96
N LYS A 585 -9.19 3.47 57.91
CA LYS A 585 -8.52 4.62 57.26
C LYS A 585 -9.02 5.97 57.81
N GLY A 586 -8.15 6.73 58.47
CA GLY A 586 -8.27 8.19 58.66
C GLY A 586 -8.80 8.70 60.01
N GLN A 587 -8.80 10.04 60.16
CA GLN A 587 -9.32 10.76 61.33
C GLN A 587 -10.84 10.51 61.51
N LEU A 588 -11.28 10.23 62.74
CA LEU A 588 -12.69 10.03 63.09
C LEU A 588 -13.56 11.24 62.70
N SER A 589 -14.81 10.99 62.31
CA SER A 589 -15.76 12.08 62.09
C SER A 589 -16.01 12.85 63.41
N PRO A 590 -16.33 14.15 63.36
CA PRO A 590 -16.63 14.94 64.58
C PRO A 590 -17.76 14.33 65.42
N GLN A 591 -18.68 13.60 64.78
CA GLN A 591 -19.81 12.93 65.45
C GLN A 591 -19.39 11.62 66.12
N LEU A 592 -18.51 10.83 65.48
CA LEU A 592 -17.92 9.63 66.11
C LEU A 592 -17.04 10.01 67.29
N THR A 593 -16.25 11.08 67.16
CA THR A 593 -15.42 11.62 68.24
C THR A 593 -16.29 11.95 69.46
N LYS A 594 -17.43 12.61 69.24
CA LYS A 594 -18.40 12.92 70.29
C LYS A 594 -18.99 11.67 70.95
N LEU A 595 -19.35 10.64 70.18
CA LEU A 595 -19.87 9.39 70.72
C LEU A 595 -18.81 8.64 71.56
N PHE A 596 -17.55 8.63 71.13
CA PHE A 596 -16.46 8.08 71.94
C PHE A 596 -16.22 8.89 73.23
N ASP A 597 -16.38 10.20 73.19
CA ASP A 597 -16.30 11.04 74.40
C ASP A 597 -17.48 10.77 75.37
N GLU A 598 -18.68 10.46 74.86
CA GLU A 598 -19.85 10.08 75.67
C GLU A 598 -19.68 8.69 76.33
N VAL A 599 -18.99 7.75 75.68
CA VAL A 599 -18.75 6.39 76.23
C VAL A 599 -17.56 6.33 77.19
N ARG A 600 -16.61 7.27 77.08
CA ARG A 600 -15.36 7.29 77.85
C ARG A 600 -15.54 7.15 79.36
N PRO A 601 -16.50 7.82 80.04
CA PRO A 601 -16.67 7.69 81.49
C PRO A 601 -17.03 6.26 81.92
N HIS A 602 -17.81 5.55 81.10
CA HIS A 602 -18.20 4.16 81.37
C HIS A 602 -17.06 3.18 81.07
N TYR A 603 -16.34 3.42 79.97
CA TYR A 603 -15.14 2.66 79.64
C TYR A 603 -14.07 2.74 80.75
N ASP A 604 -13.77 3.95 81.22
CA ASP A 604 -12.78 4.16 82.27
C ASP A 604 -13.22 3.58 83.62
N ALA A 605 -14.50 3.66 83.96
CA ALA A 605 -15.04 3.05 85.19
C ALA A 605 -14.88 1.52 85.20
N ILE A 606 -15.17 0.85 84.09
CA ILE A 606 -15.00 -0.60 83.93
C ILE A 606 -13.51 -0.98 83.93
N ARG A 607 -12.68 -0.21 83.22
CA ARG A 607 -11.23 -0.43 83.13
C ARG A 607 -10.54 -0.33 84.48
N ILE A 608 -10.86 0.71 85.25
CA ILE A 608 -10.30 0.92 86.59
C ILE A 608 -10.76 -0.20 87.52
N ALA A 609 -12.05 -0.53 87.53
CA ALA A 609 -12.59 -1.60 88.37
C ALA A 609 -12.00 -2.99 88.04
N ALA A 610 -11.79 -3.31 86.75
CA ALA A 610 -11.16 -4.57 86.35
C ALA A 610 -9.68 -4.63 86.77
N HIS A 611 -8.97 -3.50 86.75
CA HIS A 611 -7.59 -3.44 87.23
C HIS A 611 -7.49 -3.53 88.76
N GLU A 612 -8.44 -2.95 89.49
CA GLU A 612 -8.58 -3.13 90.93
C GLU A 612 -8.80 -4.60 91.30
N ILE A 613 -9.61 -5.34 90.53
CA ILE A 613 -9.83 -6.79 90.73
C ILE A 613 -8.54 -7.59 90.50
N GLN A 614 -7.72 -7.19 89.51
CA GLN A 614 -6.43 -7.82 89.24
C GLN A 614 -5.43 -7.64 90.40
N VAL A 615 -5.39 -6.45 91.01
CA VAL A 615 -4.41 -6.09 92.05
C VAL A 615 -4.92 -6.36 93.47
N ALA A 616 -6.23 -6.60 93.65
CA ALA A 616 -6.83 -6.88 94.96
C ALA A 616 -6.23 -8.13 95.62
N THR A 617 -5.88 -8.03 96.90
CA THR A 617 -5.52 -9.19 97.73
C THR A 617 -6.76 -10.04 98.06
N PRO A 618 -6.62 -11.33 98.44
CA PRO A 618 -7.76 -12.19 98.80
C PRO A 618 -8.66 -11.64 99.92
N GLU A 619 -8.15 -10.73 100.74
CA GLU A 619 -8.85 -10.08 101.86
C GLU A 619 -9.57 -8.77 101.47
N SER A 620 -9.34 -8.27 100.25
CA SER A 620 -9.92 -7.02 99.74
C SER A 620 -11.29 -7.26 99.12
N ASN A 621 -12.26 -6.42 99.45
CA ASN A 621 -13.67 -6.57 99.06
C ASN A 621 -13.87 -6.21 97.57
N ALA A 622 -13.48 -7.11 96.67
CA ALA A 622 -13.65 -7.00 95.21
C ALA A 622 -15.11 -6.73 94.79
N SER A 623 -16.07 -6.97 95.70
CA SER A 623 -17.50 -6.67 95.57
C SER A 623 -17.79 -5.25 95.11
N ALA A 624 -17.03 -4.24 95.56
CA ALA A 624 -17.25 -2.85 95.15
C ALA A 624 -16.88 -2.62 93.67
N SER A 625 -15.74 -3.16 93.23
CA SER A 625 -15.27 -3.07 91.85
C SER A 625 -16.15 -3.90 90.91
N ILE A 626 -16.63 -5.07 91.34
CA ILE A 626 -17.57 -5.90 90.56
C ILE A 626 -18.90 -5.16 90.34
N ARG A 627 -19.45 -4.52 91.38
CA ARG A 627 -20.67 -3.71 91.24
C ARG A 627 -20.48 -2.55 90.26
N ARG A 628 -19.30 -1.90 90.29
CA ARG A 628 -18.96 -0.81 89.37
C ARG A 628 -18.89 -1.28 87.90
N ILE A 629 -18.40 -2.50 87.64
CA ILE A 629 -18.44 -3.08 86.29
C ILE A 629 -19.88 -3.27 85.82
N GLN A 630 -20.75 -3.83 86.67
CA GLN A 630 -22.16 -4.07 86.33
C GLN A 630 -22.96 -2.78 86.10
N GLU A 631 -22.72 -1.74 86.90
CA GLU A 631 -23.41 -0.45 86.79
C GLU A 631 -23.09 0.27 85.47
N HIS A 632 -21.85 0.13 84.97
CA HIS A 632 -21.39 0.86 83.78
C HIS A 632 -21.46 0.04 82.49
N GLU A 633 -21.55 -1.30 82.56
CA GLU A 633 -21.55 -2.18 81.39
C GLU A 633 -22.72 -1.90 80.43
N ALA A 634 -23.94 -1.75 80.95
CA ALA A 634 -25.12 -1.53 80.11
C ALA A 634 -25.02 -0.22 79.30
N ALA A 635 -24.52 0.84 79.94
CA ALA A 635 -24.31 2.14 79.28
C ALA A 635 -23.16 2.10 78.27
N PHE A 636 -22.07 1.39 78.59
CA PHE A 636 -20.97 1.15 77.66
C PHE A 636 -21.44 0.40 76.40
N LEU A 637 -22.19 -0.70 76.58
CA LEU A 637 -22.73 -1.48 75.46
C LEU A 637 -23.67 -0.66 74.57
N SER A 638 -24.57 0.13 75.18
CA SER A 638 -25.48 1.00 74.43
C SER A 638 -24.74 2.06 73.62
N GLY A 639 -23.67 2.63 74.18
CA GLY A 639 -22.85 3.60 73.47
C GLY A 639 -22.01 2.98 72.34
N MET A 640 -21.50 1.76 72.54
CA MET A 640 -20.83 1.00 71.48
C MET A 640 -21.78 0.65 70.33
N ASP A 641 -23.02 0.26 70.61
CA ASP A 641 -24.04 0.00 69.57
C ASP A 641 -24.34 1.29 68.75
N ALA A 642 -24.36 2.47 69.40
CA ALA A 642 -24.51 3.76 68.71
C ALA A 642 -23.31 4.11 67.84
N ILE A 643 -22.09 3.84 68.31
CA ILE A 643 -20.84 4.04 67.54
C ILE A 643 -20.85 3.14 66.29
N VAL A 644 -21.21 1.86 66.43
CA VAL A 644 -21.30 0.92 65.30
C VAL A 644 -22.35 1.36 64.29
N SER A 645 -23.55 1.69 64.76
CA SER A 645 -24.63 2.19 63.91
C SER A 645 -24.18 3.44 63.13
N ARG A 646 -23.39 4.31 63.77
CA ARG A 646 -22.84 5.49 63.11
C ARG A 646 -21.79 5.15 62.05
N PHE A 647 -20.87 4.22 62.33
CA PHE A 647 -19.91 3.75 61.36
C PHE A 647 -20.60 3.13 60.13
N VAL A 648 -21.62 2.29 60.34
CA VAL A 648 -22.43 1.70 59.26
C VAL A 648 -23.14 2.79 58.45
N PHE A 649 -23.77 3.76 59.11
CA PHE A 649 -24.44 4.87 58.43
C PHE A 649 -23.48 5.74 57.60
N GLU A 650 -22.29 6.05 58.13
CA GLU A 650 -21.28 6.83 57.41
C GLU A 650 -20.64 6.04 56.25
N ALA A 651 -20.59 4.71 56.35
CA ALA A 651 -20.16 3.81 55.27
C ALA A 651 -21.23 3.73 54.17
N GLU A 652 -22.49 3.48 54.51
CA GLU A 652 -23.63 3.44 53.57
C GLU A 652 -23.76 4.75 52.79
N ARG A 653 -23.56 5.89 53.45
CA ARG A 653 -23.63 7.21 52.80
C ARG A 653 -22.46 7.46 51.84
N ARG A 654 -21.28 6.90 52.10
CA ARG A 654 -20.14 6.93 51.16
C ARG A 654 -20.46 6.07 49.94
N VAL A 655 -20.90 4.83 50.16
CA VAL A 655 -21.31 3.88 49.10
C VAL A 655 -22.42 4.46 48.24
N SER A 656 -23.42 5.10 48.84
CA SER A 656 -24.55 5.72 48.12
C SER A 656 -24.11 6.88 47.22
N ARG A 657 -23.13 7.71 47.62
CA ARG A 657 -22.58 8.77 46.75
C ARG A 657 -21.86 8.23 45.54
N LEU A 658 -21.08 7.16 45.70
CA LEU A 658 -20.42 6.52 44.57
C LEU A 658 -21.42 5.80 43.68
N ARG A 659 -22.43 5.13 44.26
CA ARG A 659 -23.50 4.52 43.50
C ARG A 659 -24.27 5.56 42.70
N ASN A 660 -24.49 6.77 43.23
CA ASN A 660 -25.09 7.87 42.47
C ASN A 660 -24.17 8.37 41.35
N SER A 661 -22.86 8.35 41.58
CA SER A 661 -21.85 8.74 40.57
C SER A 661 -21.75 7.67 39.47
N GLU A 662 -21.78 6.40 39.84
CA GLU A 662 -21.80 5.22 38.97
C GLU A 662 -23.10 5.16 38.17
N VAL A 663 -24.25 5.41 38.80
CA VAL A 663 -25.54 5.51 38.12
C VAL A 663 -25.56 6.71 37.17
N ALA A 664 -24.94 7.84 37.52
CA ALA A 664 -24.80 8.97 36.60
C ALA A 664 -23.90 8.63 35.41
N LEU A 665 -22.80 7.89 35.64
CA LEU A 665 -21.87 7.45 34.60
C LEU A 665 -22.49 6.38 33.69
N LEU A 666 -23.24 5.43 34.26
CA LEU A 666 -24.04 4.42 33.57
C LEU A 666 -25.21 5.05 32.82
N ALA A 667 -25.86 6.07 33.38
CA ALA A 667 -26.89 6.82 32.69
C ALA A 667 -26.30 7.60 31.51
N LEU A 668 -25.11 8.19 31.67
CA LEU A 668 -24.38 8.85 30.59
C LEU A 668 -23.96 7.84 29.51
N THR A 669 -23.40 6.68 29.88
CA THR A 669 -23.03 5.64 28.91
C THR A 669 -24.26 5.03 28.24
N LEU A 670 -25.35 4.80 28.97
CA LEU A 670 -26.61 4.35 28.40
C LEU A 670 -27.20 5.41 27.47
N LEU A 671 -27.07 6.70 27.79
CA LEU A 671 -27.50 7.81 26.93
C LEU A 671 -26.66 7.90 25.66
N VAL A 672 -25.34 7.67 25.75
CA VAL A 672 -24.45 7.56 24.59
C VAL A 672 -24.77 6.32 23.76
N LEU A 673 -24.92 5.15 24.37
CA LEU A 673 -25.25 3.89 23.69
C LEU A 673 -26.66 3.89 23.10
N THR A 674 -27.62 4.55 23.74
CA THR A 674 -28.98 4.72 23.18
C THR A 674 -28.99 5.78 22.09
N ALA A 675 -28.17 6.83 22.16
CA ALA A 675 -27.95 7.76 21.06
C ALA A 675 -27.29 7.06 19.87
N GLU A 676 -26.23 6.27 20.08
CA GLU A 676 -25.61 5.43 19.04
C GLU A 676 -26.60 4.38 18.50
N GLY A 677 -27.39 3.77 19.38
CA GLY A 677 -28.45 2.82 19.01
C GLY A 677 -29.54 3.44 18.13
N LEU A 678 -29.98 4.67 18.45
CA LEU A 678 -31.01 5.39 17.69
C LEU A 678 -30.47 6.03 16.41
N PHE A 679 -29.27 6.59 16.41
CA PHE A 679 -28.70 7.37 15.30
C PHE A 679 -27.78 6.58 14.38
N ILE A 680 -27.19 5.46 14.83
CA ILE A 680 -26.28 4.63 14.01
C ILE A 680 -26.93 3.28 13.69
N PHE A 681 -27.45 2.56 14.68
CA PHE A 681 -27.99 1.21 14.47
C PHE A 681 -29.38 1.17 13.84
N LYS A 682 -30.29 2.09 14.18
CA LYS A 682 -31.64 2.10 13.61
C LYS A 682 -31.66 2.41 12.10
N PRO A 683 -30.86 3.37 11.57
CA PRO A 683 -30.66 3.54 10.14
C PRO A 683 -29.99 2.32 9.51
N ALA A 684 -28.94 1.77 10.13
CA ALA A 684 -28.23 0.62 9.60
C ALA A 684 -29.10 -0.64 9.53
N VAL A 685 -29.91 -0.95 10.54
CA VAL A 685 -30.85 -2.10 10.53
C VAL A 685 -31.97 -1.89 9.50
N ARG A 686 -32.39 -0.65 9.25
CA ARG A 686 -33.36 -0.34 8.19
C ARG A 686 -32.75 -0.42 6.80
N GLN A 687 -31.51 0.03 6.65
CA GLN A 687 -30.71 -0.06 5.43
C GLN A 687 -30.38 -1.53 5.13
N ILE A 688 -30.09 -2.34 6.15
CA ILE A 688 -29.92 -3.80 6.05
C ILE A 688 -31.25 -4.47 5.68
N LYS A 689 -32.40 -4.13 6.29
CA LYS A 689 -33.71 -4.64 5.82
C LYS A 689 -34.01 -4.21 4.38
N HIS A 690 -33.59 -3.01 3.97
CA HIS A 690 -33.75 -2.52 2.59
C HIS A 690 -32.83 -3.21 1.59
N VAL A 691 -31.60 -3.52 2.02
CA VAL A 691 -30.62 -4.25 1.23
C VAL A 691 -31.00 -5.72 1.15
N VAL A 692 -31.48 -6.34 2.24
CA VAL A 692 -32.03 -7.70 2.26
C VAL A 692 -33.28 -7.79 1.38
N GLY A 693 -34.22 -6.85 1.46
CA GLY A 693 -35.37 -6.81 0.55
C GLY A 693 -35.00 -6.54 -0.92
N ARG A 694 -33.96 -5.72 -1.18
CA ARG A 694 -33.40 -5.57 -2.53
C ARG A 694 -32.68 -6.82 -2.99
N LEU A 695 -31.98 -7.54 -2.12
CA LEU A 695 -31.28 -8.78 -2.43
C LEU A 695 -32.27 -9.93 -2.67
N GLU A 696 -33.40 -9.97 -1.95
CA GLU A 696 -34.51 -10.88 -2.24
C GLU A 696 -35.18 -10.54 -3.57
N GLY A 697 -35.37 -9.24 -3.87
CA GLY A 697 -35.90 -8.77 -5.15
C GLY A 697 -34.93 -8.92 -6.34
N ILE A 698 -33.63 -8.83 -6.10
CA ILE A 698 -32.58 -9.13 -7.09
C ILE A 698 -32.45 -10.64 -7.23
N GLY A 699 -32.55 -11.42 -6.15
CA GLY A 699 -32.58 -12.88 -6.18
C GLY A 699 -33.77 -13.43 -6.96
N ALA A 700 -34.95 -12.84 -6.81
CA ALA A 700 -36.13 -13.15 -7.62
C ALA A 700 -35.94 -12.77 -9.09
N ARG A 701 -35.37 -11.59 -9.38
CA ARG A 701 -35.03 -11.18 -10.76
C ARG A 701 -33.94 -12.05 -11.39
N LEU A 702 -32.96 -12.48 -10.60
CA LEU A 702 -31.89 -13.38 -11.03
C LEU A 702 -32.42 -14.79 -11.25
N ALA A 703 -33.39 -15.24 -10.44
CA ALA A 703 -34.07 -16.51 -10.65
C ALA A 703 -34.90 -16.50 -11.94
N VAL A 704 -35.65 -15.41 -12.20
CA VAL A 704 -36.40 -15.24 -13.45
C VAL A 704 -35.47 -15.10 -14.66
N ALA A 705 -34.37 -14.35 -14.55
CA ALA A 705 -33.36 -14.24 -15.61
C ALA A 705 -32.63 -15.57 -15.85
N LYS A 706 -32.39 -16.36 -14.79
CA LYS A 706 -31.82 -17.71 -14.89
C LYS A 706 -32.80 -18.66 -15.57
N GLU A 707 -34.08 -18.63 -15.21
CA GLU A 707 -35.12 -19.43 -15.84
C GLU A 707 -35.32 -19.05 -17.32
N GLN A 708 -35.23 -17.77 -17.66
CA GLN A 708 -35.21 -17.29 -19.05
C GLN A 708 -33.97 -17.74 -19.81
N ALA A 709 -32.79 -17.71 -19.19
CA ALA A 709 -31.55 -18.17 -19.81
C ALA A 709 -31.54 -19.70 -19.99
N GLU A 710 -32.07 -20.45 -19.02
CA GLU A 710 -32.23 -21.91 -19.11
C GLU A 710 -33.25 -22.27 -20.18
N SER A 711 -34.39 -21.56 -20.26
CA SER A 711 -35.38 -21.73 -21.32
C SER A 711 -34.82 -21.40 -22.71
N ALA A 712 -34.04 -20.32 -22.84
CA ALA A 712 -33.38 -19.96 -24.08
C ALA A 712 -32.31 -20.99 -24.49
N ASN A 713 -31.58 -21.55 -23.53
CA ASN A 713 -30.57 -22.58 -23.80
C ASN A 713 -31.23 -23.94 -24.16
N GLU A 714 -32.35 -24.29 -23.53
CA GLU A 714 -33.15 -25.44 -23.93
C GLU A 714 -33.76 -25.27 -25.31
N ALA A 715 -34.27 -24.07 -25.64
CA ALA A 715 -34.79 -23.75 -26.96
C ALA A 715 -33.68 -23.82 -28.02
N LYS A 716 -32.48 -23.29 -27.73
CA LYS A 716 -31.29 -23.41 -28.58
C LYS A 716 -30.88 -24.87 -28.78
N THR A 717 -30.87 -25.66 -27.73
CA THR A 717 -30.52 -27.09 -27.81
C THR A 717 -31.55 -27.88 -28.62
N ARG A 718 -32.85 -27.62 -28.42
CA ARG A 718 -33.94 -28.19 -29.24
C ARG A 718 -33.86 -27.75 -30.70
N PHE A 719 -33.56 -26.49 -30.96
CA PHE A 719 -33.37 -25.97 -32.31
C PHE A 719 -32.21 -26.67 -33.02
N LEU A 720 -31.04 -26.78 -32.38
CA LEU A 720 -29.88 -27.48 -32.94
C LEU A 720 -30.17 -28.96 -33.20
N ALA A 721 -30.91 -29.62 -32.30
CA ALA A 721 -31.33 -31.01 -32.49
C ALA A 721 -32.30 -31.16 -33.69
N ASN A 722 -33.27 -30.28 -33.82
CA ASN A 722 -34.23 -30.29 -34.94
C ASN A 722 -33.54 -29.96 -36.27
N VAL A 723 -32.67 -28.94 -36.30
CA VAL A 723 -31.86 -28.59 -37.47
C VAL A 723 -30.98 -29.76 -37.90
N SER A 724 -30.33 -30.43 -36.95
CA SER A 724 -29.53 -31.62 -37.25
C SER A 724 -30.37 -32.75 -37.86
N HIS A 725 -31.61 -32.96 -37.39
CA HIS A 725 -32.53 -33.94 -37.94
C HIS A 725 -33.02 -33.57 -39.35
N GLU A 726 -33.41 -32.32 -39.56
CA GLU A 726 -33.90 -31.77 -40.84
C GLU A 726 -32.81 -31.69 -41.91
N LEU A 727 -31.55 -31.50 -41.54
CA LEU A 727 -30.42 -31.57 -42.48
C LEU A 727 -30.04 -33.02 -42.82
N ARG A 728 -30.04 -33.92 -41.84
CA ARG A 728 -29.63 -35.32 -42.01
C ARG A 728 -30.58 -36.10 -42.92
N THR A 729 -31.89 -35.81 -42.87
CA THR A 729 -32.90 -36.51 -43.67
C THR A 729 -32.70 -36.38 -45.19
N PRO A 730 -32.65 -35.16 -45.79
CA PRO A 730 -32.35 -34.99 -47.20
C PRO A 730 -30.94 -35.45 -47.53
N MET A 731 -29.96 -35.28 -46.64
CA MET A 731 -28.58 -35.73 -46.89
C MET A 731 -28.47 -37.26 -46.99
N THR A 732 -29.22 -37.98 -46.16
CA THR A 732 -29.30 -39.46 -46.20
C THR A 732 -30.04 -39.92 -47.46
N ALA A 733 -31.09 -39.21 -47.87
CA ALA A 733 -31.79 -39.48 -49.13
C ALA A 733 -30.88 -39.25 -50.35
N VAL A 734 -30.12 -38.15 -50.38
CA VAL A 734 -29.12 -37.86 -51.42
C VAL A 734 -28.10 -38.99 -51.48
N LEU A 735 -27.46 -39.34 -50.37
CA LEU A 735 -26.42 -40.37 -50.35
C LEU A 735 -26.97 -41.76 -50.71
N GLY A 736 -28.06 -42.18 -50.08
CA GLY A 736 -28.64 -43.50 -50.29
C GLY A 736 -29.26 -43.70 -51.67
N MET A 737 -29.98 -42.70 -52.20
CA MET A 737 -30.57 -42.80 -53.53
C MET A 737 -29.53 -42.65 -54.64
N THR A 738 -28.43 -41.92 -54.40
CA THR A 738 -27.28 -41.89 -55.34
C THR A 738 -26.61 -43.26 -55.41
N GLU A 739 -26.44 -43.94 -54.27
CA GLU A 739 -25.87 -45.30 -54.24
C GLU A 739 -26.78 -46.33 -54.92
N LEU A 740 -28.09 -46.29 -54.66
CA LEU A 740 -29.08 -47.13 -55.35
C LEU A 740 -29.19 -46.83 -56.85
N ALA A 741 -29.05 -45.57 -57.27
CA ALA A 741 -29.00 -45.18 -58.68
C ALA A 741 -27.75 -45.74 -59.38
N ARG A 742 -26.61 -45.77 -58.67
CA ARG A 742 -25.35 -46.31 -59.17
C ARG A 742 -25.40 -47.83 -59.37
N GLU A 743 -26.10 -48.54 -58.51
CA GLU A 743 -26.18 -50.01 -58.52
C GLU A 743 -27.33 -50.58 -59.37
N THR A 744 -28.32 -49.76 -59.69
CA THR A 744 -29.48 -50.17 -60.51
C THR A 744 -29.15 -50.15 -62.00
N GLU A 745 -29.35 -51.28 -62.69
CA GLU A 745 -29.19 -51.41 -64.15
C GLU A 745 -30.42 -50.95 -64.95
N ASP A 746 -31.57 -50.79 -64.29
CA ASP A 746 -32.85 -50.33 -64.86
C ASP A 746 -32.90 -48.80 -65.04
N PRO A 747 -32.94 -48.27 -66.28
CA PRO A 747 -32.83 -46.84 -66.55
C PRO A 747 -34.00 -46.01 -66.01
N GLU A 748 -35.22 -46.56 -65.93
CA GLU A 748 -36.37 -45.82 -65.41
C GLU A 748 -36.27 -45.62 -63.89
N LYS A 749 -35.86 -46.67 -63.17
CA LYS A 749 -35.63 -46.59 -61.72
C LYS A 749 -34.44 -45.69 -61.39
N ARG A 750 -33.38 -45.74 -62.18
CA ARG A 750 -32.20 -44.86 -62.02
C ARG A 750 -32.60 -43.39 -62.13
N ASN A 751 -33.38 -43.02 -63.15
CA ASN A 751 -33.86 -41.65 -63.30
C ASN A 751 -34.78 -41.22 -62.15
N LYS A 752 -35.63 -42.13 -61.66
CA LYS A 752 -36.48 -41.86 -60.48
C LYS A 752 -35.64 -41.59 -59.22
N TYR A 753 -34.58 -42.37 -58.97
CA TYR A 753 -33.69 -42.14 -57.85
C TYR A 753 -32.91 -40.83 -57.97
N LEU A 754 -32.41 -40.51 -59.16
CA LEU A 754 -31.73 -39.23 -59.42
C LEU A 754 -32.68 -38.03 -59.24
N GLY A 755 -33.95 -38.16 -59.61
CA GLY A 755 -34.96 -37.13 -59.34
C GLY A 755 -35.17 -36.88 -57.83
N ILE A 756 -35.20 -37.95 -57.02
CA ILE A 756 -35.29 -37.85 -55.55
C ILE A 756 -34.02 -37.19 -54.97
N VAL A 757 -32.84 -37.48 -55.54
CA VAL A 757 -31.58 -36.83 -55.14
C VAL A 757 -31.62 -35.33 -55.43
N GLU A 758 -32.11 -34.93 -56.60
CA GLU A 758 -32.22 -33.52 -56.98
C GLU A 758 -33.20 -32.76 -56.07
N GLU A 759 -34.38 -33.32 -55.81
CA GLU A 759 -35.35 -32.72 -54.88
C GLU A 759 -34.79 -32.60 -53.46
N ALA A 760 -34.12 -33.66 -52.97
CA ALA A 760 -33.51 -33.64 -51.64
C ALA A 760 -32.36 -32.62 -51.56
N GLY A 761 -31.54 -32.49 -52.60
CA GLY A 761 -30.48 -31.49 -52.69
C GLY A 761 -31.01 -30.05 -52.70
N GLN A 762 -32.08 -29.79 -53.44
CA GLN A 762 -32.75 -28.48 -53.45
C GLN A 762 -33.41 -28.15 -52.10
N SER A 763 -33.93 -29.15 -51.39
CA SER A 763 -34.48 -28.97 -50.04
C SER A 763 -33.38 -28.58 -49.03
N LEU A 764 -32.21 -29.22 -49.16
CA LEU A 764 -31.05 -28.95 -48.30
C LEU A 764 -30.50 -27.54 -48.52
N LEU A 765 -30.42 -27.07 -49.77
CA LEU A 765 -30.00 -25.70 -50.08
C LEU A 765 -30.96 -24.64 -49.53
N ARG A 766 -32.28 -24.89 -49.56
CA ARG A 766 -33.28 -24.00 -48.96
C ARG A 766 -33.11 -23.91 -47.44
N LEU A 767 -33.00 -25.04 -46.75
CA LEU A 767 -32.76 -25.09 -45.30
C LEU A 767 -31.47 -24.36 -44.90
N LEU A 768 -30.42 -24.46 -45.72
CA LEU A 768 -29.14 -23.79 -45.47
C LEU A 768 -29.22 -22.28 -45.66
N SER A 769 -29.98 -21.82 -46.66
CA SER A 769 -30.27 -20.40 -46.87
C SER A 769 -31.10 -19.82 -45.73
N ASP A 770 -32.15 -20.53 -45.29
CA ASP A 770 -32.99 -20.11 -44.16
C ASP A 770 -32.18 -19.99 -42.85
N LEU A 771 -31.23 -20.91 -42.63
CA LEU A 771 -30.30 -20.87 -41.49
C LEU A 771 -29.35 -19.67 -41.56
N ILE A 772 -28.82 -19.35 -42.75
CA ILE A 772 -27.94 -18.19 -42.95
C ILE A 772 -28.71 -16.88 -42.75
N ASP A 773 -29.96 -16.80 -43.23
CA ASP A 773 -30.79 -15.61 -43.05
C ASP A 773 -31.22 -15.45 -41.58
N THR A 774 -31.47 -16.55 -40.87
CA THR A 774 -31.71 -16.52 -39.41
C THR A 774 -30.46 -16.09 -38.63
N ALA A 775 -29.26 -16.52 -39.03
CA ALA A 775 -28.00 -16.10 -38.43
C ALA A 775 -27.64 -14.63 -38.72
N LYS A 776 -28.06 -14.09 -39.86
CA LYS A 776 -27.94 -12.66 -40.17
C LYS A 776 -28.87 -11.79 -39.31
N ILE A 777 -30.02 -12.32 -38.89
CA ILE A 777 -30.92 -11.63 -37.96
C ILE A 777 -30.30 -11.54 -36.56
N GLU A 778 -29.56 -12.55 -36.09
CA GLU A 778 -28.85 -12.48 -34.78
C GLU A 778 -27.66 -11.51 -34.77
N ALA A 779 -27.14 -11.10 -35.94
CA ALA A 779 -26.03 -10.14 -36.04
C ALA A 779 -26.47 -8.67 -36.02
N ALA A 780 -27.77 -8.40 -36.15
CA ALA A 780 -28.36 -7.08 -36.00
C ALA A 780 -29.16 -7.03 -34.69
N GLU A 781 -28.82 -6.05 -33.83
CA GLU A 781 -29.44 -5.76 -32.53
C GLU A 781 -29.03 -6.65 -31.34
N LEU A 782 -27.95 -6.22 -30.67
CA LEU A 782 -27.97 -6.08 -29.22
C LEU A 782 -27.59 -4.64 -28.90
N GLU A 783 -28.60 -3.76 -28.83
CA GLU A 783 -28.47 -2.50 -28.09
C GLU A 783 -28.22 -2.85 -26.62
N ILE A 784 -26.96 -2.81 -26.21
CA ILE A 784 -26.60 -2.81 -24.80
C ILE A 784 -27.00 -1.44 -24.27
N ARG A 785 -28.14 -1.39 -23.58
CA ARG A 785 -28.53 -0.20 -22.82
C ARG A 785 -27.77 -0.19 -21.50
N GLU A 786 -26.76 0.67 -21.39
CA GLU A 786 -26.18 1.01 -20.10
C GLU A 786 -27.24 1.70 -19.24
N ILE A 787 -27.55 1.08 -18.10
CA ILE A 787 -28.34 1.72 -17.05
C ILE A 787 -27.31 2.33 -16.07
N PRO A 788 -27.24 3.66 -15.94
CA PRO A 788 -26.29 4.29 -15.05
C PRO A 788 -26.61 3.91 -13.59
N PHE A 789 -25.67 3.26 -12.93
CA PHE A 789 -25.76 2.98 -11.50
C PHE A 789 -25.28 4.20 -10.73
N ARG A 790 -26.22 5.06 -10.30
CA ARG A 790 -25.94 6.24 -9.47
C ARG A 790 -26.04 5.89 -7.97
N PRO A 791 -24.94 5.90 -7.21
CA PRO A 791 -24.95 5.60 -5.78
C PRO A 791 -25.87 6.54 -4.98
N SER A 792 -26.04 7.78 -5.45
CA SER A 792 -26.93 8.80 -4.87
C SER A 792 -28.41 8.41 -4.92
N GLU A 793 -28.85 7.65 -5.91
CA GLU A 793 -30.25 7.24 -6.09
C GLU A 793 -30.62 6.10 -5.11
N VAL A 794 -29.66 5.23 -4.85
CA VAL A 794 -29.72 4.24 -3.76
C VAL A 794 -29.68 4.91 -2.39
N LEU A 795 -28.87 5.95 -2.22
CA LEU A 795 -28.81 6.75 -0.99
C LEU A 795 -30.12 7.52 -0.75
N ARG A 796 -30.71 8.09 -1.80
CA ARG A 796 -31.97 8.84 -1.77
C ARG A 796 -33.15 7.92 -1.49
N GLN A 797 -33.18 6.71 -2.07
CA GLN A 797 -34.18 5.67 -1.71
C GLN A 797 -34.05 5.22 -0.25
N VAL A 798 -32.83 5.10 0.27
CA VAL A 798 -32.61 4.81 1.69
C VAL A 798 -33.06 5.97 2.58
N ILE A 799 -32.79 7.22 2.20
CA ILE A 799 -33.24 8.44 2.90
C ILE A 799 -34.77 8.55 2.87
N ASP A 800 -35.41 8.21 1.75
CA ASP A 800 -36.86 8.26 1.57
C ASP A 800 -37.59 7.15 2.34
N LEU A 801 -36.97 5.99 2.52
CA LEU A 801 -37.47 4.91 3.38
C LEU A 801 -37.25 5.15 4.88
N MET A 802 -36.35 6.08 5.21
CA MET A 802 -36.10 6.56 6.56
C MET A 802 -37.01 7.74 6.94
N ARG A 803 -37.50 8.49 5.95
CA ARG A 803 -38.29 9.73 6.10
C ARG A 803 -39.61 9.58 6.88
N PRO A 804 -40.45 8.54 6.67
CA PRO A 804 -41.70 8.38 7.41
C PRO A 804 -41.46 8.16 8.91
N LEU A 805 -40.32 7.55 9.26
CA LEU A 805 -39.98 7.26 10.66
C LEU A 805 -39.27 8.39 11.41
N ALA A 806 -38.76 9.38 10.68
CA ALA A 806 -38.27 10.63 11.24
C ALA A 806 -39.43 11.58 11.60
N LEU A 807 -40.52 11.55 10.81
CA LEU A 807 -41.73 12.33 11.07
C LEU A 807 -42.56 11.80 12.26
N GLU A 808 -42.63 10.48 12.44
CA GLU A 808 -43.39 9.83 13.54
C GLU A 808 -42.79 10.09 14.94
N LYS A 809 -41.56 10.64 15.01
CA LYS A 809 -40.85 10.95 16.27
C LYS A 809 -40.78 12.44 16.63
N GLY A 810 -41.44 13.32 15.88
CA GLY A 810 -41.73 14.69 16.33
C GLY A 810 -40.53 15.57 16.68
N GLN A 811 -39.37 15.41 16.03
CA GLN A 811 -38.27 16.36 16.13
C GLN A 811 -37.73 16.69 14.74
N GLY A 812 -38.00 17.92 14.29
CA GLY A 812 -37.37 18.49 13.11
C GLY A 812 -35.99 19.02 13.47
N THR A 813 -34.94 18.42 12.89
CA THR A 813 -33.65 19.07 12.65
C THR A 813 -32.85 18.26 11.63
N THR A 814 -32.14 19.00 10.79
CA THR A 814 -31.23 18.57 9.71
C THR A 814 -30.20 17.53 10.18
N ALA A 815 -30.10 16.41 9.46
CA ALA A 815 -29.00 15.45 9.63
C ALA A 815 -27.91 15.72 8.58
N ARG A 816 -26.73 16.18 9.03
CA ARG A 816 -25.49 16.10 8.25
C ARG A 816 -24.88 14.72 8.46
N VAL A 817 -24.61 14.00 7.37
CA VAL A 817 -23.87 12.74 7.38
C VAL A 817 -22.43 13.08 7.01
N ALA A 818 -21.53 13.08 8.01
CA ALA A 818 -20.09 13.11 7.77
C ALA A 818 -19.59 11.67 7.61
N ILE A 819 -18.90 11.37 6.51
CA ILE A 819 -18.20 10.10 6.29
C ILE A 819 -16.71 10.41 6.49
N ASP A 820 -16.23 10.26 7.73
CA ASP A 820 -14.79 10.30 8.01
C ASP A 820 -14.15 8.96 7.63
N LEU A 821 -13.40 8.95 6.52
CA LEU A 821 -12.45 7.90 6.18
C LEU A 821 -11.06 8.34 6.67
N PRO A 822 -10.35 7.53 7.48
CA PRO A 822 -9.01 7.88 7.93
C PRO A 822 -8.00 7.64 6.79
N ILE A 823 -7.56 8.70 6.12
CA ILE A 823 -6.40 8.65 5.23
C ILE A 823 -5.15 8.94 6.07
N VAL A 824 -4.38 7.90 6.43
CA VAL A 824 -3.01 8.07 6.91
C VAL A 824 -2.06 7.94 5.72
N LEU A 825 -1.61 9.08 5.21
CA LEU A 825 -0.44 9.18 4.33
C LEU A 825 0.83 8.98 5.19
N LYS A 826 1.60 7.91 4.96
CA LYS A 826 3.02 7.86 5.36
C LYS A 826 3.88 8.36 4.20
N SER A 827 4.45 9.56 4.33
CA SER A 827 5.58 10.00 3.53
C SER A 827 6.86 9.31 4.01
N ASN A 828 7.71 8.93 3.06
CA ASN A 828 9.03 8.38 3.33
C ASN A 828 10.03 9.55 3.32
N THR A 829 10.41 10.05 4.48
CA THR A 829 11.62 10.88 4.65
C THR A 829 12.34 10.46 5.92
N ALA A 830 13.59 10.06 5.79
CA ALA A 830 14.59 10.09 6.86
C ALA A 830 15.77 10.95 6.36
N PRO A 831 16.55 11.62 7.23
CA PRO A 831 16.50 11.65 8.70
C PRO A 831 16.07 13.01 9.25
N THR A 832 15.32 13.04 10.35
CA THR A 832 15.21 14.22 11.20
C THR A 832 16.49 14.38 12.02
N SER A 833 17.37 15.26 11.56
CA SER A 833 18.25 16.01 12.45
C SER A 833 17.39 16.88 13.38
N GLU A 834 17.78 16.91 14.66
CA GLU A 834 17.33 17.79 15.74
C GLU A 834 16.54 19.04 15.30
N PHE A 835 15.27 19.12 15.68
CA PHE A 835 14.51 20.37 15.64
C PHE A 835 15.07 21.32 16.69
N LYS A 836 15.80 22.35 16.22
CA LYS A 836 15.91 23.62 16.92
C LYS A 836 14.70 24.47 16.55
N GLU A 837 13.91 24.86 17.54
CA GLU A 837 13.01 26.01 17.46
C GLU A 837 13.79 27.23 16.95
N VAL A 838 13.36 27.79 15.83
CA VAL A 838 13.72 29.15 15.44
C VAL A 838 12.44 29.83 14.98
N GLU A 839 11.78 30.51 15.92
CA GLU A 839 10.87 31.60 15.62
C GLU A 839 11.66 32.67 14.85
N SER A 840 11.34 32.90 13.58
CA SER A 840 11.71 34.14 12.90
C SER A 840 10.63 34.50 11.88
N PHE A 841 9.86 35.54 12.18
CA PHE A 841 8.88 36.14 11.28
C PHE A 841 9.61 36.73 10.06
N ALA A 842 9.38 36.17 8.86
CA ALA A 842 9.77 36.82 7.62
C ALA A 842 8.80 37.99 7.33
N ALA A 843 9.30 39.06 6.74
CA ALA A 843 8.49 40.23 6.41
C ALA A 843 7.44 39.89 5.32
N PRO A 844 6.24 40.50 5.37
CA PRO A 844 5.21 40.30 4.35
C PRO A 844 5.65 40.85 2.99
N LEU A 845 5.61 40.01 1.94
CA LEU A 845 5.87 40.37 0.54
C LEU A 845 4.68 41.09 -0.09
N ASP A 846 4.93 41.99 -1.02
CA ASP A 846 3.94 42.59 -1.91
C ASP A 846 3.81 41.75 -3.20
N VAL A 847 2.71 41.01 -3.35
CA VAL A 847 2.46 40.10 -4.48
C VAL A 847 1.43 40.71 -5.44
N LEU A 848 1.80 40.83 -6.72
CA LEU A 848 0.88 41.25 -7.78
C LEU A 848 0.32 40.02 -8.51
N VAL A 849 -0.99 39.79 -8.39
CA VAL A 849 -1.72 38.73 -9.08
C VAL A 849 -2.38 39.28 -10.34
N ILE A 850 -2.00 38.73 -11.49
CA ILE A 850 -2.51 39.12 -12.81
C ILE A 850 -3.32 37.95 -13.37
N GLU A 851 -4.64 38.04 -13.33
CA GLU A 851 -5.53 36.93 -13.66
C GLU A 851 -6.85 37.51 -14.18
N ASP A 852 -7.39 36.99 -15.29
CA ASP A 852 -8.61 37.54 -15.91
C ASP A 852 -9.90 36.94 -15.31
N SER A 853 -9.79 35.80 -14.63
CA SER A 853 -10.88 35.10 -13.95
C SER A 853 -11.06 35.60 -12.51
N SER A 854 -12.21 36.24 -12.22
CA SER A 854 -12.58 36.69 -10.86
C SER A 854 -12.53 35.57 -9.81
N PHE A 855 -12.85 34.33 -10.21
CA PHE A 855 -12.75 33.16 -9.35
C PHE A 855 -11.30 32.86 -8.94
N ASN A 856 -10.38 32.88 -9.90
CA ASN A 856 -8.96 32.61 -9.64
C ASN A 856 -8.30 33.78 -8.89
N GLN A 857 -8.71 35.02 -9.17
CA GLN A 857 -8.29 36.20 -8.41
C GLN A 857 -8.63 36.05 -6.92
N LEU A 858 -9.89 35.69 -6.60
CA LEU A 858 -10.34 35.50 -5.23
C LEU A 858 -9.57 34.35 -4.54
N LEU A 859 -9.35 33.26 -5.26
CA LEU A 859 -8.64 32.08 -4.76
C LEU A 859 -7.16 32.37 -4.43
N LEU A 860 -6.43 32.96 -5.38
CA LEU A 860 -5.00 33.26 -5.21
C LEU A 860 -4.78 34.33 -4.14
N THR A 861 -5.67 35.33 -4.07
CA THR A 861 -5.61 36.39 -3.05
C THR A 861 -5.75 35.81 -1.65
N GLU A 862 -6.76 34.97 -1.41
CA GLU A 862 -6.95 34.37 -0.08
C GLU A 862 -5.76 33.49 0.33
N TRP A 863 -5.19 32.70 -0.59
CA TRP A 863 -4.01 31.89 -0.30
C TRP A 863 -2.82 32.77 0.10
N LEU A 864 -2.52 33.79 -0.68
CA LEU A 864 -1.36 34.65 -0.46
C LEU A 864 -1.52 35.55 0.78
N GLU A 865 -2.71 36.07 1.05
CA GLU A 865 -2.97 36.84 2.28
C GLU A 865 -2.89 35.98 3.54
N ARG A 866 -3.29 34.71 3.48
CA ARG A 866 -3.12 33.73 4.58
C ARG A 866 -1.67 33.34 4.83
N ALA A 867 -0.87 33.31 3.78
CA ALA A 867 0.58 33.20 3.89
C ALA A 867 1.23 34.44 4.53
N GLY A 868 0.43 35.49 4.80
CA GLY A 868 0.84 36.73 5.42
C GLY A 868 1.38 37.75 4.42
N HIS A 869 1.10 37.61 3.13
CA HIS A 869 1.54 38.55 2.09
C HIS A 869 0.47 39.62 1.81
N ARG A 870 0.89 40.77 1.28
CA ARG A 870 -0.02 41.80 0.76
C ARG A 870 -0.26 41.53 -0.72
N VAL A 871 -1.51 41.53 -1.15
CA VAL A 871 -1.87 41.17 -2.53
C VAL A 871 -2.47 42.38 -3.25
N SER A 872 -2.01 42.64 -4.47
CA SER A 872 -2.63 43.55 -5.44
C SER A 872 -3.12 42.74 -6.64
N ILE A 873 -4.23 43.13 -7.25
CA ILE A 873 -4.91 42.36 -8.30
C ILE A 873 -4.99 43.20 -9.58
N ALA A 874 -4.66 42.59 -10.71
CA ALA A 874 -4.87 43.14 -12.03
C ALA A 874 -5.63 42.16 -12.92
N SER A 875 -6.68 42.64 -13.59
CA SER A 875 -7.52 41.83 -14.48
C SER A 875 -7.01 41.75 -15.92
N SER A 876 -5.99 42.55 -16.26
CA SER A 876 -5.39 42.57 -17.59
C SER A 876 -3.91 42.98 -17.54
N GLY A 877 -3.15 42.66 -18.59
CA GLY A 877 -1.76 43.08 -18.70
C GLY A 877 -1.55 44.61 -18.68
N ALA A 878 -2.53 45.38 -19.18
CA ALA A 878 -2.47 46.84 -19.13
C ALA A 878 -2.68 47.37 -17.70
N ASP A 879 -3.64 46.79 -16.97
CA ASP A 879 -3.88 47.15 -15.57
C ASP A 879 -2.69 46.75 -14.69
N ALA A 880 -2.08 45.59 -14.97
CA ALA A 880 -0.91 45.12 -14.25
C ALA A 880 0.30 46.06 -14.40
N ILE A 881 0.48 46.63 -15.60
CA ILE A 881 1.53 47.62 -15.84
C ILE A 881 1.26 48.89 -15.04
N ALA A 882 0.03 49.40 -15.05
CA ALA A 882 -0.34 50.60 -14.29
C ALA A 882 -0.23 50.40 -12.76
N GLU A 883 -0.61 49.22 -12.27
CA GLU A 883 -0.53 48.83 -10.87
C GLU A 883 0.94 48.70 -10.41
N PHE A 884 1.77 48.00 -11.19
CA PHE A 884 3.20 47.91 -10.93
C PHE A 884 3.90 49.27 -11.01
N GLU A 885 3.46 50.15 -11.93
CA GLU A 885 3.95 51.53 -12.00
C GLU A 885 3.58 52.38 -10.79
N SER A 886 2.46 52.10 -10.13
CA SER A 886 1.99 52.88 -8.99
C SER A 886 2.55 52.35 -7.67
N ASN A 887 2.51 51.03 -7.48
CA ASN A 887 2.72 50.38 -6.19
C ASN A 887 3.95 49.46 -6.14
N GLY A 888 4.47 49.03 -7.30
CA GLY A 888 5.52 48.00 -7.38
C GLY A 888 5.04 46.64 -6.89
N ALA A 889 5.93 45.64 -6.94
CA ALA A 889 5.68 44.30 -6.41
C ALA A 889 7.01 43.59 -6.12
N ASP A 890 7.03 42.75 -5.08
CA ASP A 890 8.14 41.85 -4.77
C ASP A 890 8.06 40.57 -5.61
N VAL A 891 6.86 40.07 -5.91
CA VAL A 891 6.62 38.87 -6.72
C VAL A 891 5.41 39.10 -7.62
N VAL A 892 5.48 38.62 -8.87
CA VAL A 892 4.35 38.67 -9.81
C VAL A 892 3.86 37.25 -10.09
N VAL A 893 2.56 37.00 -9.92
CA VAL A 893 1.89 35.76 -10.31
C VAL A 893 0.95 36.09 -11.45
N THR A 894 1.15 35.52 -12.64
CA THR A 894 0.40 35.89 -13.85
C THR A 894 -0.20 34.68 -14.55
N ASP A 895 -1.43 34.79 -15.06
CA ASP A 895 -1.90 33.88 -16.10
C ASP A 895 -1.11 34.15 -17.40
N TYR A 896 -0.93 33.10 -18.20
CA TYR A 896 -0.41 33.23 -19.56
C TYR A 896 -1.43 33.88 -20.50
N ARG A 897 -2.71 33.47 -20.42
CA ARG A 897 -3.77 33.95 -21.32
C ARG A 897 -4.48 35.19 -20.77
N LEU A 898 -3.81 36.33 -20.87
CA LEU A 898 -4.38 37.63 -20.55
C LEU A 898 -4.74 38.37 -21.85
N GLY A 899 -5.99 38.84 -21.97
CA GLY A 899 -6.61 39.48 -23.16
C GLY A 899 -5.68 39.99 -24.30
N PRO A 900 -5.63 41.29 -24.61
CA PRO A 900 -4.83 41.82 -25.73
C PRO A 900 -3.31 41.85 -25.47
N LEU A 901 -2.88 41.60 -24.23
CA LEU A 901 -1.47 41.57 -23.78
C LEU A 901 -1.29 40.30 -22.95
N ASN A 902 -0.62 39.30 -23.50
CA ASN A 902 -0.43 38.02 -22.83
C ASN A 902 0.53 38.14 -21.63
N GLY A 903 0.58 37.09 -20.80
CA GLY A 903 1.41 37.07 -19.59
C GLY A 903 2.90 37.27 -19.85
N ALA A 904 3.43 36.77 -20.97
CA ALA A 904 4.84 36.89 -21.31
C ALA A 904 5.20 38.33 -21.72
N GLU A 905 4.39 38.97 -22.56
CA GLU A 905 4.54 40.38 -22.94
C GLU A 905 4.39 41.32 -21.74
N THR A 906 3.43 41.02 -20.86
CA THR A 906 3.21 41.76 -19.61
C THR A 906 4.42 41.66 -18.70
N ALA A 907 4.95 40.45 -18.49
CA ALA A 907 6.17 40.21 -17.72
C ALA A 907 7.37 40.97 -18.29
N GLN A 908 7.60 40.91 -19.61
CA GLN A 908 8.68 41.66 -20.27
C GLN A 908 8.57 43.17 -20.04
N ARG A 909 7.36 43.73 -20.08
CA ARG A 909 7.13 45.16 -19.83
C ARG A 909 7.35 45.53 -18.36
N ILE A 910 6.88 44.72 -17.41
CA ILE A 910 7.13 44.92 -15.98
C ILE A 910 8.66 44.93 -15.70
N ARG A 911 9.41 43.99 -16.28
CA ARG A 911 10.88 43.95 -16.16
C ARG A 911 11.55 45.18 -16.77
N ALA A 912 11.07 45.64 -17.93
CA ALA A 912 11.59 46.85 -18.58
C ALA A 912 11.33 48.11 -17.74
N ILE A 913 10.16 48.21 -17.08
CA ILE A 913 9.82 49.30 -16.15
C ILE A 913 10.70 49.23 -14.91
N ALA A 914 10.92 48.03 -14.35
CA ALA A 914 11.80 47.85 -13.19
C ALA A 914 13.24 48.29 -13.50
N LEU A 915 13.75 47.90 -14.68
CA LEU A 915 15.06 48.31 -15.18
C LEU A 915 15.15 49.84 -15.36
N ALA A 916 14.12 50.46 -15.95
CA ALA A 916 14.09 51.92 -16.14
C ALA A 916 14.02 52.70 -14.82
N ARG A 917 13.45 52.11 -13.77
CA ARG A 917 13.35 52.68 -12.42
C ARG A 917 14.53 52.31 -11.50
N ALA A 918 15.48 51.53 -12.00
CA ALA A 918 16.60 50.98 -11.23
C ALA A 918 16.18 50.23 -9.95
N CYS A 919 15.01 49.57 -9.96
CA CYS A 919 14.58 48.68 -8.89
C CYS A 919 14.81 47.19 -9.27
N PRO A 920 14.89 46.29 -8.28
CA PRO A 920 15.03 44.85 -8.55
C PRO A 920 13.88 44.36 -9.43
N SER A 921 14.20 43.57 -10.46
CA SER A 921 13.16 42.90 -11.24
C SER A 921 12.46 41.89 -10.34
N PRO A 922 11.14 41.96 -10.16
CA PRO A 922 10.43 40.93 -9.42
C PRO A 922 10.51 39.61 -10.19
N PRO A 923 10.61 38.46 -9.50
CA PRO A 923 10.37 37.19 -10.14
C PRO A 923 8.92 37.07 -10.61
N VAL A 924 8.73 36.42 -11.76
CA VAL A 924 7.43 36.24 -12.39
C VAL A 924 7.09 34.75 -12.48
N ILE A 925 6.02 34.36 -11.83
CA ILE A 925 5.48 32.99 -11.81
C ILE A 925 4.27 32.94 -12.74
N CYS A 926 4.35 32.15 -13.79
CA CYS A 926 3.23 31.93 -14.70
C CYS A 926 2.34 30.79 -14.22
N VAL A 927 1.03 30.99 -14.10
CA VAL A 927 0.05 29.94 -13.77
C VAL A 927 -0.84 29.72 -14.98
N THR A 928 -0.66 28.61 -15.69
CA THR A 928 -1.26 28.38 -17.01
C THR A 928 -2.09 27.10 -17.06
N GLY A 929 -3.21 27.15 -17.77
CA GLY A 929 -3.97 25.96 -18.14
C GLY A 929 -3.50 25.29 -19.44
N ASP A 930 -2.62 25.96 -20.18
CA ASP A 930 -2.50 25.78 -21.62
C ASP A 930 -1.46 24.75 -22.06
N ILE A 931 -1.25 23.71 -21.25
CA ILE A 931 -0.16 22.75 -21.45
C ILE A 931 -0.66 21.33 -21.10
N ASP A 932 -0.78 20.45 -22.10
CA ASP A 932 -0.38 19.04 -21.85
C ASP A 932 1.11 19.10 -21.56
N ALA A 933 1.58 18.44 -20.49
CA ALA A 933 2.84 18.59 -19.74
C ALA A 933 4.20 18.68 -20.52
N THR A 934 4.15 18.95 -21.82
CA THR A 934 5.17 18.81 -22.83
C THR A 934 5.27 19.98 -23.84
N ALA A 935 4.47 21.04 -23.76
CA ALA A 935 4.60 22.21 -24.66
C ALA A 935 5.30 23.41 -23.99
N MET A 936 6.31 24.01 -24.64
CA MET A 936 6.88 25.31 -24.25
C MET A 936 5.94 26.45 -24.66
N LEU A 937 5.67 27.38 -23.75
CA LEU A 937 4.90 28.58 -24.04
C LEU A 937 5.73 29.57 -24.87
N PRO A 938 5.17 30.22 -25.90
CA PRO A 938 5.82 31.37 -26.54
C PRO A 938 6.19 32.44 -25.51
N GLY A 939 7.47 32.82 -25.45
CA GLY A 939 7.97 33.79 -24.47
C GLY A 939 8.13 33.25 -23.04
N GLN A 940 8.23 31.92 -22.85
CA GLN A 940 8.43 31.28 -21.54
C GLN A 940 9.68 31.80 -20.77
N ASP A 941 10.69 32.27 -21.50
CA ASP A 941 11.88 32.96 -21.01
C ASP A 941 11.57 34.27 -20.25
N ALA A 942 10.34 34.78 -20.33
CA ALA A 942 9.88 35.90 -19.51
C ALA A 942 9.53 35.50 -18.05
N PHE A 943 9.37 34.20 -17.77
CA PHE A 943 8.94 33.68 -16.47
C PHE A 943 10.09 32.97 -15.74
N ASP A 944 10.16 33.13 -14.42
CA ASP A 944 11.12 32.43 -13.56
C ASP A 944 10.61 31.06 -13.12
N ALA A 945 9.29 30.89 -13.10
CA ALA A 945 8.63 29.62 -12.81
C ALA A 945 7.31 29.50 -13.57
N VAL A 946 6.89 28.27 -13.87
CA VAL A 946 5.61 27.97 -14.51
C VAL A 946 4.89 26.88 -13.71
N ALA A 947 3.64 27.13 -13.34
CA ALA A 947 2.72 26.19 -12.70
C ALA A 947 1.53 25.87 -13.60
N MET A 948 1.00 24.67 -13.41
CA MET A 948 -0.15 24.16 -14.17
C MET A 948 -1.47 24.36 -13.43
N LYS A 949 -2.51 24.80 -14.13
CA LYS A 949 -3.89 24.75 -13.64
C LYS A 949 -4.43 23.31 -13.79
N PRO A 950 -5.05 22.71 -12.76
CA PRO A 950 -5.38 23.30 -11.46
C PRO A 950 -4.15 23.35 -10.53
N ILE A 951 -3.79 24.54 -10.07
CA ILE A 951 -2.67 24.77 -9.16
C ILE A 951 -3.12 24.51 -7.72
N ARG A 952 -2.29 23.84 -6.92
CA ARG A 952 -2.53 23.65 -5.48
C ARG A 952 -1.85 24.74 -4.67
N CYS A 953 -2.43 25.03 -3.50
CA CYS A 953 -1.94 26.05 -2.56
C CYS A 953 -0.46 25.81 -2.18
N GLU A 954 -0.09 24.56 -1.85
CA GLU A 954 1.28 24.19 -1.47
C GLU A 954 2.28 24.31 -2.63
N GLU A 955 1.79 24.15 -3.86
CA GLU A 955 2.61 24.28 -5.07
C GLU A 955 2.92 25.75 -5.35
N LEU A 956 1.92 26.64 -5.24
CA LEU A 956 2.10 28.08 -5.36
C LEU A 956 3.11 28.61 -4.34
N TYR A 957 2.97 28.22 -3.07
CA TYR A 957 3.90 28.64 -2.01
C TYR A 957 5.33 28.19 -2.29
N ARG A 958 5.51 26.93 -2.71
CA ARG A 958 6.83 26.40 -3.05
C ARG A 958 7.48 27.18 -4.20
N LEU A 959 6.71 27.56 -5.22
CA LEU A 959 7.24 28.33 -6.35
C LEU A 959 7.66 29.74 -5.92
N ILE A 960 6.92 30.37 -5.02
CA ILE A 960 7.27 31.67 -4.44
C ILE A 960 8.56 31.55 -3.61
N GLU A 961 8.70 30.52 -2.78
CA GLU A 961 9.92 30.26 -1.99
C GLU A 961 11.14 29.97 -2.88
N GLN A 962 10.96 29.24 -3.98
CA GLN A 962 12.02 28.96 -4.95
C GLN A 962 12.45 30.22 -5.71
N ALA A 963 11.49 31.06 -6.07
CA ALA A 963 11.74 32.32 -6.77
C ALA A 963 12.45 33.36 -5.87
N MET A 964 12.26 33.29 -4.55
CA MET A 964 12.82 34.22 -3.57
C MET A 964 13.55 33.48 -2.43
N PRO A 965 14.83 33.10 -2.61
CA PRO A 965 15.63 32.46 -1.57
C PRO A 965 15.87 33.41 -0.38
N GLY A 966 14.97 33.37 0.59
CA GLY A 966 14.95 34.25 1.78
C GLY A 966 13.54 34.62 2.26
N GLY A 967 12.52 34.54 1.39
CA GLY A 967 11.12 34.69 1.77
C GLY A 967 10.56 33.35 2.25
N ARG A 968 10.53 33.11 3.56
CA ARG A 968 9.86 31.93 4.12
C ARG A 968 8.36 32.18 4.19
N VAL A 969 7.55 31.30 3.62
CA VAL A 969 6.08 31.35 3.73
C VAL A 969 5.68 30.76 5.08
N SER A 970 5.04 31.56 5.96
CA SER A 970 4.56 31.04 7.24
C SER A 970 3.24 30.29 7.04
N THR A 971 3.15 29.05 7.51
CA THR A 971 1.95 28.19 7.37
C THR A 971 0.98 28.29 8.54
N LEU A 972 0.86 29.45 9.21
CA LEU A 972 -0.03 29.61 10.36
C LEU A 972 -0.66 31.01 10.44
N GLY A 973 -2.00 31.06 10.34
CA GLY A 973 -2.79 32.09 11.03
C GLY A 973 -4.02 32.65 10.28
N ARG A 974 -5.20 32.03 10.46
CA ARG A 974 -6.49 32.70 10.75
C ARG A 974 -7.61 31.68 10.99
N ASP A 975 -8.58 32.08 11.80
CA ASP A 975 -9.60 31.25 12.47
C ASP A 975 -10.46 30.37 11.54
N ALA A 976 -10.90 29.22 12.06
CA ALA A 976 -11.76 28.26 11.36
C ALA A 976 -13.10 28.87 10.85
N ASP A 977 -13.54 29.99 11.43
CA ASP A 977 -14.75 30.71 10.99
C ASP A 977 -14.55 31.40 9.62
N SER A 978 -13.35 31.90 9.32
CA SER A 978 -13.01 32.54 8.03
C SER A 978 -13.08 31.56 6.85
N MET A 979 -12.77 30.28 7.07
CA MET A 979 -12.85 29.24 6.03
C MET A 979 -14.28 29.00 5.54
N SER A 980 -15.25 29.14 6.43
CA SER A 980 -16.66 28.87 6.14
C SER A 980 -17.32 30.00 5.33
N ASP A 981 -16.83 31.24 5.49
CA ASP A 981 -17.29 32.40 4.73
C ASP A 981 -16.60 32.48 3.36
N PHE A 982 -15.30 32.17 3.29
CA PHE A 982 -14.57 32.06 2.01
C PHE A 982 -15.16 30.97 1.10
N HIS A 983 -15.46 29.78 1.62
CA HIS A 983 -16.14 28.74 0.84
C HIS A 983 -17.52 29.19 0.34
N ARG A 984 -18.21 30.05 1.10
CA ARG A 984 -19.53 30.57 0.72
C ARG A 984 -19.42 31.64 -0.37
N GLU A 985 -18.41 32.49 -0.31
CA GLU A 985 -18.13 33.52 -1.33
C GLU A 985 -17.67 32.89 -2.65
N LEU A 986 -16.78 31.91 -2.59
CA LEU A 986 -16.31 31.16 -3.74
C LEU A 986 -17.44 30.33 -4.39
N ALA A 987 -18.32 29.74 -3.57
CA ALA A 987 -19.53 29.06 -4.04
C ALA A 987 -20.54 30.02 -4.71
N ALA A 988 -20.71 31.23 -4.19
CA ALA A 988 -21.56 32.25 -4.79
C ALA A 988 -21.02 32.73 -6.14
N GLU A 989 -19.71 32.88 -6.27
CA GLU A 989 -19.07 33.28 -7.53
C GLU A 989 -19.12 32.17 -8.58
N LEU A 990 -18.95 30.90 -8.22
CA LEU A 990 -19.23 29.78 -9.14
C LEU A 990 -20.68 29.77 -9.61
N SER A 991 -21.61 30.02 -8.68
CA SER A 991 -23.04 30.05 -8.99
C SER A 991 -23.39 31.15 -9.99
N ARG A 992 -22.59 32.21 -10.05
CA ARG A 992 -22.71 33.30 -11.03
C ARG A 992 -22.09 32.96 -12.38
N LEU A 993 -20.93 32.30 -12.39
CA LEU A 993 -20.13 32.06 -13.61
C LEU A 993 -20.57 30.82 -14.40
N VAL A 994 -20.93 29.74 -13.72
CA VAL A 994 -21.23 28.44 -14.36
C VAL A 994 -22.39 28.53 -15.37
N PRO A 995 -23.53 29.20 -15.09
CA PRO A 995 -24.62 29.31 -16.07
C PRO A 995 -24.21 30.04 -17.36
N VAL A 996 -23.36 31.07 -17.24
CA VAL A 996 -22.87 31.86 -18.40
C VAL A 996 -21.92 31.02 -19.24
N GLN A 997 -20.96 30.34 -18.59
CA GLN A 997 -19.99 29.50 -19.28
C GLN A 997 -20.62 28.27 -19.92
N LEU A 998 -21.67 27.71 -19.32
CA LEU A 998 -22.43 26.60 -19.90
C LEU A 998 -23.22 27.06 -21.13
N ALA A 999 -23.80 28.27 -21.11
CA ALA A 999 -24.46 28.84 -22.28
C ALA A 999 -23.45 29.09 -23.43
N GLU A 1000 -22.27 29.64 -23.12
CA GLU A 1000 -21.18 29.81 -24.10
C GLU A 1000 -20.70 28.46 -24.67
N LEU A 1001 -20.64 27.42 -23.83
CA LEU A 1001 -20.24 26.07 -24.24
C LEU A 1001 -21.28 25.45 -25.19
N CYS A 1002 -22.57 25.61 -24.89
CA CYS A 1002 -23.66 25.18 -25.78
C CYS A 1002 -23.65 25.96 -27.11
N GLU A 1003 -23.41 27.28 -27.08
CA GLU A 1003 -23.31 28.10 -28.29
C GLU A 1003 -22.10 27.71 -29.16
N ALA A 1004 -20.95 27.45 -28.54
CA ALA A 1004 -19.75 26.96 -29.22
C ALA A 1004 -19.98 25.57 -29.84
N LEU A 1005 -20.73 24.71 -29.15
CA LEU A 1005 -21.12 23.39 -29.64
C LEU A 1005 -22.05 23.47 -30.86
N VAL A 1006 -23.06 24.34 -30.84
CA VAL A 1006 -23.95 24.59 -31.99
C VAL A 1006 -23.18 25.15 -33.19
N ARG A 1007 -22.21 26.03 -32.94
CA ARG A 1007 -21.33 26.59 -33.98
C ARG A 1007 -20.22 25.65 -34.44
N ARG A 1008 -20.05 24.49 -33.80
CA ARG A 1008 -18.94 23.55 -34.00
C ARG A 1008 -17.55 24.22 -33.85
N ASP A 1009 -17.45 25.18 -32.93
CA ASP A 1009 -16.19 25.85 -32.61
C ASP A 1009 -15.42 25.03 -31.55
N PHE A 1010 -14.77 23.96 -31.98
CA PHE A 1010 -14.06 23.02 -31.11
C PHE A 1010 -12.93 23.67 -30.29
N LYS A 1011 -12.33 24.75 -30.81
CA LYS A 1011 -11.31 25.51 -30.08
C LYS A 1011 -11.92 26.22 -28.87
N SER A 1012 -13.09 26.81 -29.03
CA SER A 1012 -13.84 27.43 -27.92
C SER A 1012 -14.39 26.38 -26.95
N ILE A 1013 -14.83 25.21 -27.43
CA ILE A 1013 -15.29 24.10 -26.57
C ILE A 1013 -14.15 23.61 -25.68
N SER A 1014 -12.97 23.36 -26.24
CA SER A 1014 -11.80 22.92 -25.48
C SER A 1014 -11.36 23.97 -24.45
N LEU A 1015 -11.40 25.26 -24.80
CA LEU A 1015 -11.04 26.35 -23.89
C LEU A 1015 -12.04 26.49 -22.72
N LEU A 1016 -13.33 26.44 -23.00
CA LEU A 1016 -14.39 26.57 -21.99
C LEU A 1016 -14.42 25.35 -21.06
N ALA A 1017 -14.24 24.14 -21.60
CA ALA A 1017 -14.13 22.91 -20.81
C ALA A 1017 -12.91 22.97 -19.86
N HIS A 1018 -11.77 23.45 -20.37
CA HIS A 1018 -10.58 23.62 -19.55
C HIS A 1018 -10.78 24.63 -18.40
N ARG A 1019 -11.43 25.77 -18.69
CA ARG A 1019 -11.72 26.82 -17.69
C ARG A 1019 -12.65 26.29 -16.59
N LEU A 1020 -13.73 25.61 -16.97
CA LEU A 1020 -14.67 24.98 -16.03
C LEU A 1020 -14.00 23.90 -15.18
N ARG A 1021 -13.02 23.17 -15.73
CA ARG A 1021 -12.31 22.12 -15.00
C ARG A 1021 -11.56 22.68 -13.80
N GLY A 1022 -10.82 23.79 -14.00
CA GLY A 1022 -10.10 24.46 -12.92
C GLY A 1022 -11.01 24.94 -11.78
N GLN A 1023 -12.21 25.44 -12.13
CA GLN A 1023 -13.21 25.90 -11.18
C GLN A 1023 -13.82 24.77 -10.34
N VAL A 1024 -14.07 23.62 -10.97
CA VAL A 1024 -14.79 22.50 -10.37
C VAL A 1024 -13.85 21.58 -9.56
N THR A 1025 -12.56 21.52 -9.91
CA THR A 1025 -11.55 20.78 -9.14
C THR A 1025 -11.40 21.30 -7.70
N TYR A 1026 -11.58 22.61 -7.46
CA TYR A 1026 -11.54 23.16 -6.09
C TYR A 1026 -12.63 22.55 -5.17
N PHE A 1027 -13.80 22.23 -5.73
CA PHE A 1027 -14.94 21.71 -4.97
C PHE A 1027 -14.95 20.18 -4.87
N GLU A 1028 -13.83 19.53 -5.20
CA GLU A 1028 -13.64 18.08 -5.14
C GLU A 1028 -14.73 17.29 -5.89
N GLN A 1029 -15.01 17.68 -7.14
CA GLN A 1029 -16.04 17.08 -7.99
C GLN A 1029 -15.42 16.21 -9.08
N PRO A 1030 -15.03 14.96 -8.78
CA PRO A 1030 -14.26 14.11 -9.67
C PRO A 1030 -15.01 13.69 -10.94
N ASP A 1031 -16.35 13.66 -10.87
CA ASP A 1031 -17.20 13.27 -12.01
C ASP A 1031 -17.26 14.40 -13.05
N ALA A 1032 -17.55 15.63 -12.64
CA ALA A 1032 -17.49 16.80 -13.51
C ALA A 1032 -16.09 17.05 -14.06
N GLU A 1033 -15.03 16.84 -13.25
CA GLU A 1033 -13.65 16.91 -13.72
C GLU A 1033 -13.36 15.88 -14.83
N ARG A 1034 -13.83 14.64 -14.67
CA ARG A 1034 -13.67 13.58 -15.68
C ARG A 1034 -14.43 13.93 -16.96
N THR A 1035 -15.67 14.40 -16.86
CA THR A 1035 -16.48 14.80 -18.01
C THR A 1035 -15.82 15.94 -18.78
N LEU A 1036 -15.29 16.95 -18.08
CA LEU A 1036 -14.58 18.08 -18.68
C LEU A 1036 -13.28 17.64 -19.38
N ARG A 1037 -12.51 16.71 -18.80
CA ARG A 1037 -11.34 16.11 -19.46
C ARG A 1037 -11.71 15.36 -20.74
N GLN A 1038 -12.81 14.59 -20.70
CA GLN A 1038 -13.30 13.87 -21.88
C GLN A 1038 -13.81 14.83 -22.95
N LEU A 1039 -14.45 15.94 -22.55
CA LEU A 1039 -14.93 16.97 -23.46
C LEU A 1039 -13.76 17.72 -24.12
N GLU A 1040 -12.70 18.03 -23.38
CA GLU A 1040 -11.45 18.57 -23.93
C GLU A 1040 -10.82 17.61 -24.96
N GLN A 1041 -10.75 16.32 -24.64
CA GLN A 1041 -10.21 15.31 -25.56
C GLN A 1041 -11.06 15.17 -26.83
N ALA A 1042 -12.38 15.12 -26.69
CA ALA A 1042 -13.31 15.03 -27.82
C ALA A 1042 -13.25 16.28 -28.72
N ALA A 1043 -13.12 17.47 -28.11
CA ALA A 1043 -12.97 18.72 -28.85
C ALA A 1043 -11.64 18.79 -29.61
N ARG A 1044 -10.54 18.27 -29.05
CA ARG A 1044 -9.22 18.25 -29.72
C ARG A 1044 -9.17 17.37 -30.98
N VAL A 1045 -10.01 16.34 -31.06
CA VAL A 1045 -10.15 15.48 -32.24
C VAL A 1045 -11.34 15.88 -33.12
N GLU A 1046 -11.93 17.04 -32.88
CA GLU A 1046 -13.07 17.62 -33.64
C GLU A 1046 -14.30 16.69 -33.72
N ASP A 1047 -14.53 15.87 -32.69
CA ASP A 1047 -15.62 14.88 -32.66
C ASP A 1047 -16.90 15.47 -32.03
N SER A 1048 -17.76 16.06 -32.87
CA SER A 1048 -19.03 16.65 -32.40
C SER A 1048 -19.98 15.61 -31.80
N HIS A 1049 -19.96 14.36 -32.29
CA HIS A 1049 -20.86 13.31 -31.80
C HIS A 1049 -20.54 12.89 -30.37
N ARG A 1050 -19.26 12.99 -29.96
CA ARG A 1050 -18.85 12.78 -28.57
C ARG A 1050 -18.98 14.04 -27.71
N CYS A 1051 -18.85 15.24 -28.28
CA CYS A 1051 -18.99 16.48 -27.51
C CYS A 1051 -20.43 16.71 -26.99
N HIS A 1052 -21.47 16.43 -27.78
CA HIS A 1052 -22.87 16.62 -27.37
C HIS A 1052 -23.28 15.89 -26.08
N PRO A 1053 -23.14 14.55 -25.98
CA PRO A 1053 -23.53 13.82 -24.76
C PRO A 1053 -22.67 14.20 -23.54
N LEU A 1054 -21.42 14.64 -23.77
CA LEU A 1054 -20.54 15.11 -22.69
C LEU A 1054 -20.96 16.48 -22.15
N VAL A 1055 -21.44 17.39 -23.00
CA VAL A 1055 -21.97 18.70 -22.55
C VAL A 1055 -23.29 18.51 -21.79
N ASP A 1056 -24.15 17.58 -22.21
CA ASP A 1056 -25.41 17.27 -21.51
C ASP A 1056 -25.16 16.63 -20.13
N GLU A 1057 -24.22 15.67 -20.06
CA GLU A 1057 -23.83 15.06 -18.78
C GLU A 1057 -23.14 16.09 -17.87
N LEU A 1058 -22.29 16.96 -18.42
CA LEU A 1058 -21.67 18.05 -17.69
C LEU A 1058 -22.71 19.03 -17.14
N LYS A 1059 -23.73 19.38 -17.93
CA LYS A 1059 -24.84 20.24 -17.50
C LYS A 1059 -25.56 19.63 -16.30
N ALA A 1060 -25.90 18.35 -16.35
CA ALA A 1060 -26.57 17.66 -15.24
C ALA A 1060 -25.71 17.62 -13.97
N GLN A 1061 -24.39 17.38 -14.11
CA GLN A 1061 -23.44 17.35 -13.00
C GLN A 1061 -23.25 18.74 -12.37
N LEU A 1062 -23.18 19.79 -13.18
CA LEU A 1062 -23.05 21.16 -12.72
C LEU A 1062 -24.36 21.71 -12.13
N GLU A 1063 -25.54 21.32 -12.66
CA GLU A 1063 -26.84 21.63 -12.06
C GLU A 1063 -27.01 20.96 -10.68
N GLU A 1064 -26.50 19.74 -10.49
CA GLU A 1064 -26.48 19.04 -9.20
C GLU A 1064 -25.52 19.73 -8.19
N LEU A 1065 -24.34 20.16 -8.66
CA LEU A 1065 -23.36 20.94 -7.89
C LEU A 1065 -23.93 22.29 -7.43
N LEU A 1066 -24.55 23.03 -8.35
CA LEU A 1066 -25.22 24.30 -8.06
C LEU A 1066 -26.47 24.12 -7.19
N GLY A 1067 -27.18 22.98 -7.29
CA GLY A 1067 -28.33 22.64 -6.46
C GLY A 1067 -28.00 22.31 -5.00
N LEU A 1068 -26.74 21.98 -4.69
CA LEU A 1068 -26.23 21.77 -3.32
C LEU A 1068 -25.84 23.08 -2.61
N LEU A 1069 -25.76 24.20 -3.34
CA LEU A 1069 -25.52 25.56 -2.83
C LEU A 1069 -26.87 26.31 -2.87
N THR A 1070 -27.56 26.42 -1.74
CA THR A 1070 -29.00 26.79 -1.69
C THR A 1070 -29.35 28.20 -2.22
N PRO A 1071 -30.66 28.43 -2.52
CA PRO A 1071 -31.14 29.21 -3.65
C PRO A 1071 -31.66 30.59 -3.25
N ALA A 1072 -30.93 31.64 -3.62
CA ALA A 1072 -31.47 33.00 -3.57
C ALA A 1072 -31.12 33.87 -4.78
N ALA A 1073 -30.31 33.40 -5.75
CA ALA A 1073 -29.75 34.29 -6.78
C ALA A 1073 -30.03 33.90 -8.25
N ILE A 1074 -30.63 32.73 -8.54
CA ILE A 1074 -30.73 32.25 -9.94
C ILE A 1074 -32.20 31.93 -10.30
N GLY A 1075 -33.11 32.81 -9.89
CA GLY A 1075 -34.54 32.67 -10.16
C GLY A 1075 -35.04 33.32 -11.44
N GLU A 1076 -34.21 34.01 -12.24
CA GLU A 1076 -34.77 34.89 -13.28
C GLU A 1076 -34.02 34.96 -14.62
N LYS A 1077 -32.96 34.16 -14.86
CA LYS A 1077 -32.20 34.25 -16.13
C LYS A 1077 -32.02 32.96 -16.93
N ILE A 1078 -32.47 31.81 -16.42
CA ILE A 1078 -32.30 30.51 -17.13
C ILE A 1078 -33.48 30.21 -18.09
N ASP A 1079 -34.64 30.87 -17.94
CA ASP A 1079 -35.80 30.65 -18.82
C ASP A 1079 -35.60 31.13 -20.28
N ASN A 1080 -34.51 31.84 -20.60
CA ASN A 1080 -34.25 32.33 -21.95
C ASN A 1080 -33.20 31.54 -22.75
N ALA A 1081 -32.59 30.48 -22.19
CA ALA A 1081 -31.50 29.74 -22.85
C ALA A 1081 -31.86 28.31 -23.30
N THR A 1082 -33.10 27.87 -23.12
CA THR A 1082 -33.53 26.48 -23.38
C THR A 1082 -34.10 26.20 -24.78
N SER A 1083 -33.70 26.97 -25.81
CA SER A 1083 -33.92 26.56 -27.21
C SER A 1083 -32.62 26.54 -28.03
N CYS A 1084 -31.87 25.44 -27.91
CA CYS A 1084 -30.96 24.92 -28.94
C CYS A 1084 -30.94 23.39 -28.84
#